data_AF-A0A5D3EBW7-F1
#
_entry.id   AF-A0A5D3EBW7-F1
#
_cell.length_a   1.000
_cell.length_b   1.000
_cell.length_c   1.000
_cell.angle_alpha   90.00
_cell.angle_beta   90.00
_cell.angle_gamma   90.00
#
_symmetry.space_group_name_H-M   'P 1'
#
loop_
_entity.id
_entity.type
_entity.pdbx_description
1 polymer ?
#
loop_
_entity_poly.entity_id
_entity_poly.type
_entity_poly.pdbx_seq_one_letter_code
_entity_poly.pdbx_strand_id
1 'polypeptide(L)'
;MNKKFLSVALFSALLATTTGTFTSCKDYNDDIKGLQEQIDKKGAAMETIANQLKALESALDAAKATADVAKDAAAKANEAEAKAQTAIAAAATAKAEAIEAAKAEIATLKTLLEEKIAGKVSQDVYDAAVAALGGKIDGIQKGLNTLKTGAVAKNTKDIADIFKLIGTSTALEQDLLTQIKALQAYQELSEGKFEEQGGKLEQLRADLEAAQGKIDKISKEIFTEGTGLKALIATLRQDFDALKERVGKDLPLIQEELTEIKSNITDINKKISDEIMPDLAMLHTLVTSRLTSITFAPNSWNTEGSAQGEVIRFTSLQYAAMPEDENADIPQAYKYSTANLATASYHFNPASFNLKNADYRYIDRQPSFTRALKASQLVAIEGEPVLNPVTGTVDFQLRRLNAWTNALNTGAVNKPNFDKLNVIALQATLKGEAIDKEETDAVVTSRYVPVDDVILDKVWVRIADKATLKEEGDKAHYALTFDECKDQKVRYKMAYNKPFDLKELVVTCFANDKREEFPVADYKLSYRFAVATSAYNISSALTQTNQQTSIKCNDAEKGIFQAKGFNKEAIGRTPILKVELVDEADRVVRRGFVKVEIVADKVDDIVIDTKYDDVVYSCEEDHHSYEISEDYMREKLYRVISDGKTVGISHEEFWNMYYLDAAACVVTKNGLANDEIEKPILIDGLYFDGKATKKVKWNFSLGKVGIIGTEGADLEATLVVKNRINSSEYPERVLFKFKVKVVLPQFKLDKKENDLYWKKDGDKYVAFKVNVAVPENDKSEADRCVFKTSLWEAYSTYEFDIDDYGVCFEEEYEIIKTYNNGILTSKVMEGVKLLSEEDDDFISLDKNDTEVKEALNSPKGLQAVVAHKLKLESGDVITLNEFMVTFVRPVNLNMPKNVQVKDAKDGGDVVTLDANKLLKDWRGKFISFNGGNYNKFYGPITEVKLDVKGATTNLESTQLPSGVTLVQEGNTVRYKNVGSPVGYKYNITIPATVTYGWGTISSKLVITVNPAGK
;
A
#
# COMPACT_ATOMS: atom_id res chain seq x y z
N MET A 1 -26.84 -78.15 24.47
CA MET A 1 -26.59 -79.59 24.25
C MET A 1 -26.64 -79.90 22.76
N ASN A 2 -25.72 -80.75 22.29
CA ASN A 2 -25.70 -81.62 21.08
C ASN A 2 -26.51 -81.29 19.79
N LYS A 3 -25.77 -81.38 18.67
CA LYS A 3 -26.11 -81.48 17.23
C LYS A 3 -27.48 -82.12 16.84
N LYS A 4 -28.17 -81.54 15.82
CA LYS A 4 -29.05 -82.14 14.75
C LYS A 4 -29.53 -81.03 13.75
N PHE A 5 -30.00 -81.20 12.48
CA PHE A 5 -29.84 -82.20 11.39
C PHE A 5 -30.36 -81.59 10.03
N LEU A 6 -29.85 -82.05 8.86
CA LEU A 6 -30.46 -82.15 7.49
C LEU A 6 -31.23 -80.99 6.74
N SER A 7 -30.67 -80.53 5.62
CA SER A 7 -31.09 -80.55 4.17
C SER A 7 -32.54 -80.36 3.60
N VAL A 8 -32.58 -79.76 2.37
CA VAL A 8 -33.52 -79.89 1.19
C VAL A 8 -34.51 -78.72 0.81
N ALA A 9 -34.41 -78.34 -0.48
CA ALA A 9 -35.14 -77.43 -1.42
C ALA A 9 -36.65 -77.07 -1.26
N LEU A 10 -37.10 -75.95 -1.90
CA LEU A 10 -38.13 -75.89 -2.99
C LEU A 10 -38.45 -74.46 -3.53
N PHE A 11 -39.01 -74.38 -4.76
CA PHE A 11 -39.88 -73.34 -5.37
C PHE A 11 -39.38 -72.07 -6.10
N SER A 12 -40.16 -71.73 -7.14
CA SER A 12 -40.02 -70.67 -8.15
C SER A 12 -41.41 -70.10 -8.52
N ALA A 13 -41.56 -68.77 -8.70
CA ALA A 13 -42.54 -68.08 -9.59
C ALA A 13 -42.73 -66.59 -9.23
N LEU A 14 -42.77 -65.68 -10.23
CA LEU A 14 -44.00 -65.01 -10.73
C LEU A 14 -43.68 -64.12 -11.97
N LEU A 15 -44.69 -63.84 -12.81
CA LEU A 15 -44.58 -63.24 -14.16
C LEU A 15 -45.38 -61.92 -14.33
N ALA A 16 -45.28 -61.32 -15.54
CA ALA A 16 -45.67 -59.93 -15.88
C ALA A 16 -47.03 -59.75 -16.62
N THR A 17 -47.20 -58.60 -17.31
CA THR A 17 -48.31 -58.10 -18.19
C THR A 17 -49.43 -57.31 -17.45
N THR A 18 -50.14 -56.30 -18.00
CA THR A 18 -50.71 -56.05 -19.35
C THR A 18 -50.84 -54.53 -19.72
N THR A 19 -51.53 -54.17 -20.83
CA THR A 19 -51.59 -52.82 -21.47
C THR A 19 -53.00 -52.27 -21.80
N GLY A 20 -53.19 -50.94 -21.70
CA GLY A 20 -53.92 -50.12 -22.72
C GLY A 20 -55.26 -49.43 -22.39
N THR A 21 -55.41 -48.13 -22.76
CA THR A 21 -56.59 -47.44 -23.39
C THR A 21 -56.35 -45.92 -23.54
N PHE A 22 -57.12 -45.24 -24.42
CA PHE A 22 -56.87 -43.86 -24.95
C PHE A 22 -57.86 -42.79 -24.43
N THR A 23 -57.41 -41.52 -24.33
CA THR A 23 -58.27 -40.33 -24.10
C THR A 23 -57.81 -39.06 -24.84
N SER A 24 -58.70 -38.52 -25.70
CA SER A 24 -58.82 -37.15 -26.25
C SER A 24 -57.69 -36.12 -26.02
N CYS A 25 -57.04 -35.65 -27.09
CA CYS A 25 -55.83 -34.82 -27.03
C CYS A 25 -55.89 -33.52 -27.86
N LYS A 26 -56.24 -32.36 -27.26
CA LYS A 26 -56.03 -31.04 -27.91
C LYS A 26 -55.30 -30.02 -27.02
N ASP A 27 -55.58 -29.99 -25.72
CA ASP A 27 -54.65 -29.47 -24.71
C ASP A 27 -53.37 -30.32 -24.69
N TYR A 28 -53.49 -31.65 -24.76
CA TYR A 28 -52.34 -32.52 -24.95
C TYR A 28 -51.53 -32.17 -26.20
N ASN A 29 -52.00 -31.42 -27.20
CA ASN A 29 -51.12 -31.07 -28.33
C ASN A 29 -50.11 -29.97 -27.94
N ASP A 30 -50.49 -29.07 -27.03
CA ASP A 30 -49.60 -28.08 -26.42
C ASP A 30 -48.82 -28.69 -25.24
N ASP A 31 -49.41 -29.59 -24.45
CA ASP A 31 -48.64 -30.35 -23.45
C ASP A 31 -47.67 -31.34 -24.12
N ILE A 32 -48.03 -32.00 -25.23
CA ILE A 32 -47.11 -32.81 -26.04
C ILE A 32 -46.05 -31.90 -26.64
N LYS A 33 -46.34 -30.66 -27.04
CA LYS A 33 -45.29 -29.75 -27.52
C LYS A 33 -44.37 -29.29 -26.38
N GLY A 34 -44.89 -28.96 -25.20
CA GLY A 34 -44.10 -28.61 -24.02
C GLY A 34 -43.33 -29.80 -23.43
N LEU A 35 -43.90 -31.01 -23.51
CA LEU A 35 -43.24 -32.26 -23.20
C LEU A 35 -42.22 -32.62 -24.28
N GLN A 36 -42.46 -32.35 -25.56
CA GLN A 36 -41.50 -32.53 -26.65
C GLN A 36 -40.34 -31.56 -26.47
N GLU A 37 -40.57 -30.28 -26.18
CA GLU A 37 -39.50 -29.33 -25.84
C GLU A 37 -38.75 -29.73 -24.55
N GLN A 38 -39.41 -30.34 -23.58
CA GLN A 38 -38.74 -30.93 -22.40
C GLN A 38 -38.01 -32.25 -22.72
N ILE A 39 -38.50 -33.06 -23.65
CA ILE A 39 -37.88 -34.31 -24.13
C ILE A 39 -36.70 -33.99 -25.04
N ASP A 40 -36.76 -32.91 -25.82
CA ASP A 40 -35.68 -32.40 -26.66
C ASP A 40 -34.62 -31.72 -25.80
N LYS A 41 -35.02 -30.95 -24.76
CA LYS A 41 -34.06 -30.45 -23.74
C LYS A 41 -33.46 -31.58 -22.92
N LYS A 42 -34.23 -32.60 -22.52
CA LYS A 42 -33.71 -33.81 -21.87
C LYS A 42 -32.92 -34.69 -22.82
N GLY A 43 -33.19 -34.63 -24.12
CA GLY A 43 -32.49 -35.32 -25.21
C GLY A 43 -31.13 -34.68 -25.45
N ALA A 44 -31.07 -33.35 -25.56
CA ALA A 44 -29.83 -32.57 -25.58
C ALA A 44 -29.05 -32.69 -24.27
N ALA A 45 -29.73 -32.78 -23.12
CA ALA A 45 -29.07 -33.09 -21.84
C ALA A 45 -28.58 -34.54 -21.79
N MET A 46 -29.31 -35.51 -22.34
CA MET A 46 -28.88 -36.91 -22.49
C MET A 46 -27.76 -37.05 -23.51
N GLU A 47 -27.72 -36.25 -24.55
CA GLU A 47 -26.64 -36.19 -25.54
C GLU A 47 -25.41 -35.50 -24.94
N THR A 48 -25.60 -34.44 -24.14
CA THR A 48 -24.52 -33.83 -23.34
C THR A 48 -23.98 -34.83 -22.32
N ILE A 49 -24.85 -35.54 -21.59
CA ILE A 49 -24.47 -36.57 -20.63
C ILE A 49 -23.84 -37.77 -21.36
N ALA A 50 -24.32 -38.18 -22.53
CA ALA A 50 -23.73 -39.28 -23.30
C ALA A 50 -22.39 -38.90 -23.94
N ASN A 51 -22.20 -37.63 -24.32
CA ASN A 51 -20.91 -37.10 -24.76
C ASN A 51 -19.95 -36.91 -23.58
N GLN A 52 -20.44 -36.51 -22.40
CA GLN A 52 -19.67 -36.54 -21.16
C GLN A 52 -19.35 -37.98 -20.73
N LEU A 53 -20.26 -38.93 -20.91
CA LEU A 53 -20.06 -40.35 -20.63
C LEU A 53 -19.06 -40.95 -21.60
N LYS A 54 -19.12 -40.62 -22.90
CA LYS A 54 -18.10 -40.98 -23.90
C LYS A 54 -16.76 -40.30 -23.64
N ALA A 55 -16.74 -39.06 -23.14
CA ALA A 55 -15.51 -38.38 -22.73
C ALA A 55 -14.94 -39.02 -21.46
N LEU A 56 -15.78 -39.48 -20.53
CA LEU A 56 -15.41 -40.26 -19.35
C LEU A 56 -14.99 -41.68 -19.70
N GLU A 57 -15.61 -42.35 -20.68
CA GLU A 57 -15.19 -43.64 -21.23
C GLU A 57 -13.86 -43.48 -21.96
N SER A 58 -13.70 -42.45 -22.79
CA SER A 58 -12.43 -42.15 -23.48
C SER A 58 -11.34 -41.75 -22.49
N ALA A 59 -11.66 -41.02 -21.42
CA ALA A 59 -10.73 -40.70 -20.34
C ALA A 59 -10.46 -41.91 -19.44
N LEU A 60 -11.41 -42.81 -19.25
CA LEU A 60 -11.26 -44.07 -18.53
C LEU A 60 -10.45 -45.08 -19.35
N ASP A 61 -10.60 -45.10 -20.67
CA ASP A 61 -9.83 -45.96 -21.57
C ASP A 61 -8.46 -45.36 -21.85
N ALA A 62 -8.30 -44.02 -21.86
CA ALA A 62 -6.98 -43.38 -21.78
C ALA A 62 -6.32 -43.58 -20.42
N ALA A 63 -7.07 -43.57 -19.31
CA ALA A 63 -6.56 -43.87 -17.98
C ALA A 63 -6.25 -45.37 -17.82
N LYS A 64 -7.03 -46.28 -18.43
CA LYS A 64 -6.69 -47.71 -18.53
C LYS A 64 -5.47 -47.90 -19.41
N ALA A 65 -5.38 -47.27 -20.58
CA ALA A 65 -4.18 -47.36 -21.42
C ALA A 65 -2.95 -46.77 -20.71
N THR A 66 -3.11 -45.70 -19.92
CA THR A 66 -2.03 -45.14 -19.09
C THR A 66 -1.71 -46.05 -17.90
N ALA A 67 -2.70 -46.68 -17.28
CA ALA A 67 -2.53 -47.64 -16.19
C ALA A 67 -1.98 -48.98 -16.68
N ASP A 68 -2.30 -49.40 -17.91
CA ASP A 68 -1.78 -50.58 -18.58
C ASP A 68 -0.37 -50.29 -19.08
N VAL A 69 -0.05 -49.10 -19.59
CA VAL A 69 1.34 -48.66 -19.84
C VAL A 69 2.12 -48.55 -18.53
N ALA A 70 1.51 -48.07 -17.43
CA ALA A 70 2.15 -48.04 -16.12
C ALA A 70 2.30 -49.43 -15.50
N LYS A 71 1.39 -50.36 -15.79
CA LYS A 71 1.44 -51.77 -15.40
C LYS A 71 2.41 -52.57 -16.25
N ASP A 72 2.56 -52.24 -17.54
CA ASP A 72 3.60 -52.76 -18.42
C ASP A 72 4.96 -52.18 -18.05
N ALA A 73 5.03 -50.92 -17.63
CA ALA A 73 6.24 -50.31 -17.10
C ALA A 73 6.61 -50.89 -15.72
N ALA A 74 5.64 -51.14 -14.84
CA ALA A 74 5.83 -51.83 -13.57
C ALA A 74 6.14 -53.32 -13.77
N ALA A 75 5.55 -53.99 -14.75
CA ALA A 75 5.87 -55.36 -15.12
C ALA A 75 7.25 -55.44 -15.76
N LYS A 76 7.64 -54.51 -16.65
CA LYS A 76 9.01 -54.41 -17.18
C LYS A 76 10.01 -53.96 -16.13
N ALA A 77 9.61 -53.17 -15.13
CA ALA A 77 10.46 -52.82 -13.99
C ALA A 77 10.64 -54.01 -13.05
N ASN A 78 9.58 -54.76 -12.73
CA ASN A 78 9.65 -55.98 -11.92
C ASN A 78 10.31 -57.14 -12.68
N GLU A 79 10.20 -57.20 -14.01
CA GLU A 79 10.89 -58.17 -14.85
C GLU A 79 12.34 -57.75 -15.08
N ALA A 80 12.66 -56.45 -15.13
CA ALA A 80 14.03 -55.94 -15.09
C ALA A 80 14.64 -56.10 -13.70
N GLU A 81 13.85 -55.99 -12.63
CA GLU A 81 14.28 -56.25 -11.25
C GLU A 81 14.45 -57.75 -11.05
N ALA A 82 13.56 -58.61 -11.53
CA ALA A 82 13.73 -60.06 -11.49
C ALA A 82 14.89 -60.52 -12.38
N LYS A 83 15.07 -59.95 -13.58
CA LYS A 83 16.25 -60.17 -14.42
C LYS A 83 17.51 -59.59 -13.79
N ALA A 84 17.46 -58.48 -13.05
CA ALA A 84 18.59 -57.94 -12.32
C ALA A 84 18.91 -58.77 -11.07
N GLN A 85 17.93 -59.21 -10.29
CA GLN A 85 18.09 -60.09 -9.13
C GLN A 85 18.56 -61.47 -9.58
N THR A 86 18.07 -61.99 -10.71
CA THR A 86 18.53 -63.25 -11.29
C THR A 86 19.88 -63.09 -11.98
N ALA A 87 20.20 -61.94 -12.58
CA ALA A 87 21.55 -61.65 -13.07
C ALA A 87 22.54 -61.31 -11.95
N ILE A 88 22.10 -60.79 -10.80
CA ILE A 88 22.90 -60.57 -9.59
C ILE A 88 23.09 -61.88 -8.85
N ALA A 89 22.08 -62.75 -8.79
CA ALA A 89 22.20 -64.10 -8.24
C ALA A 89 23.05 -64.98 -9.17
N ALA A 90 22.84 -64.94 -10.48
CA ALA A 90 23.68 -65.63 -11.46
C ALA A 90 25.08 -65.02 -11.53
N ALA A 91 25.28 -63.71 -11.34
CA ALA A 91 26.61 -63.12 -11.22
C ALA A 91 27.24 -63.41 -9.85
N ALA A 92 26.47 -63.55 -8.76
CA ALA A 92 26.99 -63.94 -7.46
C ALA A 92 27.36 -65.42 -7.42
N THR A 93 26.54 -66.28 -8.02
CA THR A 93 26.80 -67.71 -8.23
C THR A 93 27.93 -67.90 -9.22
N ALA A 94 27.90 -67.32 -10.43
CA ALA A 94 29.01 -67.41 -11.39
C ALA A 94 30.29 -66.74 -10.87
N LYS A 95 30.22 -65.73 -9.99
CA LYS A 95 31.41 -65.18 -9.31
C LYS A 95 31.87 -66.07 -8.17
N ALA A 96 30.99 -66.73 -7.43
CA ALA A 96 31.36 -67.73 -6.42
C ALA A 96 31.96 -68.98 -7.08
N GLU A 97 31.34 -69.49 -8.14
CA GLU A 97 31.83 -70.58 -8.98
C GLU A 97 33.11 -70.19 -9.70
N ALA A 98 33.26 -68.96 -10.22
CA ALA A 98 34.54 -68.49 -10.76
C ALA A 98 35.60 -68.26 -9.68
N ILE A 99 35.23 -67.93 -8.43
CA ILE A 99 36.16 -67.86 -7.30
C ILE A 99 36.58 -69.26 -6.84
N GLU A 100 35.67 -70.23 -6.78
CA GLU A 100 36.01 -71.62 -6.43
C GLU A 100 36.73 -72.33 -7.59
N ALA A 101 36.39 -72.06 -8.84
CA ALA A 101 37.13 -72.50 -10.02
C ALA A 101 38.52 -71.84 -10.09
N ALA A 102 38.64 -70.54 -9.81
CA ALA A 102 39.95 -69.87 -9.72
C ALA A 102 40.76 -70.37 -8.52
N LYS A 103 40.15 -70.71 -7.38
CA LYS A 103 40.84 -71.39 -6.28
C LYS A 103 41.30 -72.79 -6.67
N ALA A 104 40.48 -73.55 -7.40
CA ALA A 104 40.83 -74.86 -7.92
C ALA A 104 41.95 -74.78 -8.97
N GLU A 105 41.89 -73.83 -9.90
CA GLU A 105 42.97 -73.56 -10.85
C GLU A 105 44.23 -73.06 -10.17
N ILE A 106 44.15 -72.19 -9.16
CA ILE A 106 45.31 -71.74 -8.35
C ILE A 106 45.91 -72.91 -7.57
N ALA A 107 45.09 -73.80 -6.99
CA ALA A 107 45.57 -75.01 -6.34
C ALA A 107 46.24 -75.95 -7.35
N THR A 108 45.64 -76.12 -8.53
CA THR A 108 46.19 -76.97 -9.61
C THR A 108 47.48 -76.38 -10.17
N LEU A 109 47.54 -75.06 -10.40
CA LEU A 109 48.75 -74.31 -10.80
C LEU A 109 49.82 -74.37 -9.73
N LYS A 110 49.45 -74.33 -8.44
CA LYS A 110 50.39 -74.49 -7.33
C LYS A 110 51.04 -75.89 -7.40
N THR A 111 50.25 -76.96 -7.50
CA THR A 111 50.77 -78.32 -7.67
C THR A 111 51.61 -78.47 -8.95
N LEU A 112 51.16 -77.92 -10.09
CA LEU A 112 51.90 -77.97 -11.37
C LEU A 112 53.22 -77.17 -11.32
N LEU A 113 53.26 -76.06 -10.59
CA LEU A 113 54.46 -75.25 -10.42
C LEU A 113 55.44 -75.91 -9.45
N GLU A 114 54.93 -76.48 -8.36
CA GLU A 114 55.68 -77.31 -7.42
C GLU A 114 56.33 -78.51 -8.17
N GLU A 115 55.57 -79.26 -8.97
CA GLU A 115 56.09 -80.36 -9.82
C GLU A 115 57.06 -79.90 -10.92
N LYS A 116 56.81 -78.77 -11.60
CA LYS A 116 57.66 -78.30 -12.71
C LYS A 116 59.01 -77.73 -12.27
N ILE A 117 59.10 -77.23 -11.03
CA ILE A 117 60.30 -76.60 -10.46
C ILE A 117 61.07 -77.58 -9.56
N ALA A 118 60.42 -78.60 -8.99
CA ALA A 118 61.07 -79.66 -8.23
C ALA A 118 62.35 -80.19 -8.93
N GLY A 119 63.49 -80.04 -8.25
CA GLY A 119 64.80 -80.48 -8.74
C GLY A 119 65.51 -79.57 -9.75
N LYS A 120 65.03 -78.33 -10.01
CA LYS A 120 65.65 -77.41 -11.00
C LYS A 120 66.28 -76.12 -10.45
N VAL A 121 66.04 -75.79 -9.19
CA VAL A 121 66.65 -74.65 -8.45
C VAL A 121 66.85 -75.05 -6.97
N SER A 122 67.63 -74.28 -6.19
CA SER A 122 67.90 -74.63 -4.79
C SER A 122 66.65 -74.57 -3.91
N GLN A 123 66.62 -75.42 -2.89
CA GLN A 123 65.47 -75.57 -1.99
C GLN A 123 65.08 -74.25 -1.33
N ASP A 124 66.06 -73.41 -0.95
CA ASP A 124 65.79 -72.13 -0.27
C ASP A 124 65.13 -71.10 -1.19
N VAL A 125 65.48 -71.11 -2.49
CA VAL A 125 64.85 -70.25 -3.51
C VAL A 125 63.46 -70.77 -3.86
N TYR A 126 63.27 -72.10 -3.88
CA TYR A 126 61.98 -72.74 -4.05
C TYR A 126 61.05 -72.42 -2.87
N ASP A 127 61.48 -72.65 -1.63
CA ASP A 127 60.71 -72.38 -0.42
C ASP A 127 60.41 -70.88 -0.27
N ALA A 128 61.33 -69.98 -0.63
CA ALA A 128 61.09 -68.55 -0.66
C ALA A 128 60.08 -68.15 -1.76
N ALA A 129 60.14 -68.74 -2.95
CA ALA A 129 59.18 -68.49 -4.02
C ALA A 129 57.78 -69.03 -3.68
N VAL A 130 57.70 -70.24 -3.11
CA VAL A 130 56.45 -70.86 -2.64
C VAL A 130 55.86 -70.09 -1.45
N ALA A 131 56.68 -69.59 -0.52
CA ALA A 131 56.22 -68.73 0.57
C ALA A 131 55.77 -67.34 0.08
N ALA A 132 56.46 -66.73 -0.89
CA ALA A 132 56.06 -65.45 -1.47
C ALA A 132 54.79 -65.56 -2.31
N LEU A 133 54.60 -66.67 -3.04
CA LEU A 133 53.34 -66.99 -3.73
C LEU A 133 52.24 -67.34 -2.73
N GLY A 134 52.54 -68.11 -1.69
CA GLY A 134 51.63 -68.42 -0.59
C GLY A 134 51.12 -67.16 0.10
N GLY A 135 52.00 -66.23 0.48
CA GLY A 135 51.63 -64.94 1.06
C GLY A 135 50.81 -64.04 0.12
N LYS A 136 51.04 -64.11 -1.20
CA LYS A 136 50.18 -63.42 -2.19
C LYS A 136 48.81 -64.09 -2.34
N ILE A 137 48.75 -65.41 -2.33
CA ILE A 137 47.50 -66.19 -2.38
C ILE A 137 46.70 -65.97 -1.09
N ASP A 138 47.32 -66.02 0.08
CA ASP A 138 46.69 -65.71 1.38
C ASP A 138 46.26 -64.24 1.47
N GLY A 139 47.02 -63.31 0.87
CA GLY A 139 46.62 -61.91 0.71
C GLY A 139 45.37 -61.76 -0.16
N ILE A 140 45.32 -62.46 -1.29
CA ILE A 140 44.14 -62.52 -2.17
C ILE A 140 42.95 -63.19 -1.45
N GLN A 141 43.20 -64.24 -0.66
CA GLN A 141 42.18 -64.97 0.10
C GLN A 141 41.64 -64.14 1.29
N LYS A 142 42.50 -63.36 1.96
CA LYS A 142 42.08 -62.32 2.92
C LYS A 142 41.29 -61.20 2.26
N GLY A 143 41.70 -60.74 1.07
CA GLY A 143 40.96 -59.74 0.28
C GLY A 143 39.56 -60.22 -0.16
N LEU A 144 39.45 -61.49 -0.55
CA LEU A 144 38.18 -62.16 -0.84
C LEU A 144 37.32 -62.34 0.42
N ASN A 145 37.94 -62.54 1.60
CA ASN A 145 37.21 -62.60 2.86
C ASN A 145 36.78 -61.22 3.39
N THR A 146 37.52 -60.13 3.16
CA THR A 146 37.06 -58.76 3.49
C THR A 146 35.94 -58.28 2.57
N LEU A 147 35.84 -58.82 1.34
CA LEU A 147 34.65 -58.66 0.49
C LEU A 147 33.38 -59.28 1.09
N LYS A 148 33.46 -60.21 2.06
CA LYS A 148 32.28 -60.73 2.79
C LYS A 148 31.83 -59.84 3.97
N THR A 149 32.68 -58.95 4.49
CA THR A 149 32.42 -58.19 5.73
C THR A 149 32.45 -56.68 5.56
N GLY A 150 32.96 -56.16 4.44
CA GLY A 150 32.96 -54.73 4.11
C GLY A 150 31.68 -54.25 3.42
N ALA A 151 31.83 -53.42 2.39
CA ALA A 151 30.72 -52.75 1.69
C ALA A 151 29.63 -53.71 1.14
N VAL A 152 29.96 -54.98 0.86
CA VAL A 152 28.94 -55.97 0.46
C VAL A 152 28.02 -56.32 1.63
N ALA A 153 28.52 -56.54 2.85
CA ALA A 153 27.68 -56.81 4.02
C ALA A 153 26.81 -55.59 4.39
N LYS A 154 27.36 -54.38 4.24
CA LYS A 154 26.59 -53.15 4.37
C LYS A 154 25.50 -53.06 3.30
N ASN A 155 25.82 -53.24 2.02
CA ASN A 155 24.84 -53.21 0.95
C ASN A 155 23.80 -54.35 1.08
N THR A 156 24.17 -55.54 1.53
CA THR A 156 23.23 -56.64 1.82
C THR A 156 22.27 -56.27 2.96
N LYS A 157 22.77 -55.57 3.99
CA LYS A 157 21.92 -55.06 5.07
C LYS A 157 21.02 -53.91 4.62
N ASP A 158 21.58 -52.93 3.91
CA ASP A 158 20.83 -51.78 3.37
C ASP A 158 19.75 -52.25 2.38
N ILE A 159 20.04 -53.26 1.54
CA ILE A 159 19.06 -53.94 0.67
C ILE A 159 18.01 -54.69 1.50
N ALA A 160 18.40 -55.42 2.55
CA ALA A 160 17.45 -56.12 3.42
C ALA A 160 16.53 -55.16 4.19
N ASP A 161 17.05 -54.00 4.63
CA ASP A 161 16.27 -52.96 5.31
C ASP A 161 15.37 -52.20 4.32
N ILE A 162 15.79 -52.01 3.06
CA ILE A 162 14.92 -51.54 1.96
C ILE A 162 13.79 -52.54 1.68
N PHE A 163 14.08 -53.84 1.55
CA PHE A 163 13.05 -54.87 1.40
C PHE A 163 12.11 -54.96 2.61
N LYS A 164 12.60 -54.64 3.82
CA LYS A 164 11.78 -54.57 5.03
C LYS A 164 10.83 -53.37 5.04
N LEU A 165 11.19 -52.26 4.38
CA LEU A 165 10.26 -51.15 4.11
C LEU A 165 9.20 -51.52 3.05
N ILE A 166 9.57 -52.27 2.01
CA ILE A 166 8.63 -52.77 0.98
C ILE A 166 7.70 -53.87 1.55
N GLY A 167 8.19 -54.66 2.51
CA GLY A 167 7.47 -55.72 3.22
C GLY A 167 6.25 -55.29 4.05
N THR A 168 5.90 -54.01 4.05
CA THR A 168 4.60 -53.52 4.57
C THR A 168 3.45 -53.71 3.58
N SER A 169 3.68 -54.33 2.41
CA SER A 169 2.65 -54.79 1.45
C SER A 169 2.39 -56.31 1.47
N THR A 170 2.99 -57.07 2.39
CA THR A 170 3.00 -58.56 2.40
C THR A 170 1.68 -59.22 2.86
N ALA A 171 0.54 -58.55 2.65
CA ALA A 171 -0.81 -59.11 2.82
C ALA A 171 -1.49 -59.45 1.49
N LEU A 172 -0.95 -58.99 0.35
CA LEU A 172 -1.53 -59.22 -0.98
C LEU A 172 -0.89 -60.39 -1.76
N GLU A 173 0.31 -60.83 -1.35
CA GLU A 173 1.16 -61.73 -2.15
C GLU A 173 0.94 -63.24 -1.88
N GLN A 174 0.34 -63.61 -0.74
CA GLN A 174 0.06 -65.03 -0.42
C GLN A 174 -1.00 -65.68 -1.32
N ASP A 175 -1.85 -64.91 -1.98
CA ASP A 175 -2.92 -65.44 -2.84
C ASP A 175 -2.38 -66.01 -4.17
N LEU A 176 -1.33 -65.37 -4.73
CA LEU A 176 -0.77 -65.72 -6.03
C LEU A 176 0.14 -66.97 -6.00
N LEU A 177 0.87 -67.17 -4.88
CA LEU A 177 1.79 -68.30 -4.67
C LEU A 177 1.11 -69.67 -4.69
N THR A 178 -0.21 -69.71 -4.49
CA THR A 178 -1.03 -70.93 -4.54
C THR A 178 -1.23 -71.44 -5.97
N GLN A 179 -1.16 -70.56 -6.99
CA GLN A 179 -1.44 -70.91 -8.39
C GLN A 179 -0.22 -71.45 -9.15
N ILE A 180 0.99 -70.97 -8.82
CA ILE A 180 2.23 -71.31 -9.56
C ILE A 180 2.65 -72.78 -9.38
N LYS A 181 2.42 -73.36 -8.19
CA LYS A 181 2.79 -74.76 -7.88
C LYS A 181 2.07 -75.81 -8.75
N ALA A 182 0.99 -75.44 -9.44
CA ALA A 182 0.27 -76.34 -10.33
C ALA A 182 0.94 -76.56 -11.70
N LEU A 183 1.87 -75.68 -12.11
CA LEU A 183 2.44 -75.69 -13.48
C LEU A 183 3.83 -76.35 -13.59
N GLN A 184 4.63 -76.39 -12.51
CA GLN A 184 6.00 -76.92 -12.57
C GLN A 184 6.09 -78.44 -12.71
N ALA A 185 5.00 -79.17 -12.44
CA ALA A 185 4.91 -80.63 -12.65
C ALA A 185 4.94 -81.06 -14.13
N TYR A 186 5.03 -80.13 -15.08
CA TYR A 186 4.97 -80.41 -16.52
C TYR A 186 6.34 -80.40 -17.23
N GLN A 187 7.43 -79.96 -16.55
CA GLN A 187 8.74 -79.76 -17.20
C GLN A 187 9.76 -80.89 -16.95
N GLU A 188 9.45 -81.90 -16.14
CA GLU A 188 10.31 -83.06 -15.87
C GLU A 188 10.46 -84.05 -17.08
N LEU A 189 10.15 -83.62 -18.32
CA LEU A 189 9.85 -84.53 -19.44
C LEU A 189 10.79 -84.48 -20.66
N SER A 190 11.97 -83.84 -20.59
CA SER A 190 12.98 -83.84 -21.68
C SER A 190 14.40 -83.55 -21.14
N GLU A 191 15.30 -84.53 -20.96
CA GLU A 191 16.19 -85.17 -21.98
C GLU A 191 17.15 -84.16 -22.68
N GLY A 192 18.47 -84.36 -22.87
CA GLY A 192 19.41 -85.46 -22.55
C GLY A 192 20.28 -85.86 -23.76
N LYS A 193 21.64 -85.87 -23.68
CA LYS A 193 22.61 -86.68 -24.50
C LYS A 193 24.13 -86.34 -24.35
N PHE A 194 24.95 -87.39 -24.07
CA PHE A 194 26.26 -87.83 -24.62
C PHE A 194 27.31 -86.80 -25.14
N GLU A 195 28.57 -86.77 -24.67
CA GLU A 195 29.75 -87.69 -24.83
C GLU A 195 30.43 -87.68 -26.21
N GLU A 196 31.78 -87.60 -26.25
CA GLU A 196 32.60 -88.40 -27.21
C GLU A 196 34.11 -88.54 -26.89
N GLN A 197 34.66 -89.72 -27.21
CA GLN A 197 36.06 -90.09 -27.57
C GLN A 197 37.14 -90.40 -26.51
N GLY A 198 37.35 -91.71 -26.28
CA GLY A 198 38.64 -92.31 -25.90
C GLY A 198 38.94 -93.56 -26.74
N GLY A 199 40.05 -93.59 -27.51
CA GLY A 199 40.26 -94.69 -28.47
C GLY A 199 41.61 -94.82 -29.19
N LYS A 200 42.74 -94.32 -28.65
CA LYS A 200 44.07 -94.41 -29.30
C LYS A 200 45.17 -95.11 -28.49
N LEU A 201 44.83 -95.76 -27.38
CA LEU A 201 45.82 -96.24 -26.39
C LEU A 201 46.56 -97.54 -26.77
N GLU A 202 46.03 -98.35 -27.69
CA GLU A 202 46.36 -99.78 -27.75
C GLU A 202 47.58 -100.18 -28.63
N GLN A 203 48.14 -99.27 -29.43
CA GLN A 203 49.04 -99.67 -30.53
C GLN A 203 50.53 -99.84 -30.16
N LEU A 204 51.09 -99.00 -29.29
CA LEU A 204 52.56 -98.89 -29.13
C LEU A 204 53.15 -99.73 -27.98
N ARG A 205 52.31 -100.53 -27.31
CA ARG A 205 52.72 -101.44 -26.23
C ARG A 205 53.59 -102.60 -26.72
N ALA A 206 53.64 -102.84 -28.04
CA ALA A 206 54.32 -103.97 -28.68
C ALA A 206 55.83 -103.78 -28.90
N ASP A 207 56.33 -102.56 -29.06
CA ASP A 207 57.74 -102.31 -29.48
C ASP A 207 58.78 -102.57 -28.36
N LEU A 208 58.31 -102.78 -27.13
CA LEU A 208 59.13 -102.75 -25.92
C LEU A 208 59.90 -104.07 -25.66
N GLU A 209 59.42 -105.22 -26.14
CA GLU A 209 60.02 -106.53 -25.84
C GLU A 209 61.32 -106.81 -26.60
N ALA A 210 61.52 -106.22 -27.80
CA ALA A 210 62.64 -106.56 -28.68
C ALA A 210 64.01 -106.07 -28.18
N ALA A 211 64.05 -105.08 -27.27
CA ALA A 211 65.30 -104.48 -26.79
C ALA A 211 66.06 -105.35 -25.78
N GLN A 212 65.35 -106.20 -25.03
CA GLN A 212 65.86 -106.84 -23.82
C GLN A 212 67.02 -107.82 -24.09
N GLY A 213 66.94 -108.60 -25.18
CA GLY A 213 67.85 -109.71 -25.46
C GLY A 213 69.31 -109.35 -25.79
N LYS A 214 69.63 -108.07 -26.02
CA LYS A 214 71.01 -107.63 -26.33
C LYS A 214 71.86 -107.36 -25.08
N ILE A 215 71.22 -107.15 -23.91
CA ILE A 215 71.90 -106.69 -22.69
C ILE A 215 72.70 -107.83 -22.03
N ASP A 216 72.17 -109.05 -21.99
CA ASP A 216 72.74 -110.17 -21.22
C ASP A 216 74.15 -110.61 -21.66
N LYS A 217 74.55 -110.32 -22.91
CA LYS A 217 75.86 -110.74 -23.42
C LYS A 217 77.01 -109.89 -22.88
N ILE A 218 76.79 -108.59 -22.67
CA ILE A 218 77.82 -107.64 -22.18
C ILE A 218 78.13 -107.88 -20.70
N SER A 219 77.13 -108.30 -19.92
CA SER A 219 77.24 -108.49 -18.46
C SER A 219 78.20 -109.59 -18.01
N LYS A 220 78.76 -110.44 -18.90
CA LYS A 220 79.67 -111.54 -18.49
C LYS A 220 81.16 -111.21 -18.57
N GLU A 221 81.56 -110.20 -19.33
CA GLU A 221 82.99 -109.86 -19.51
C GLU A 221 83.53 -108.84 -18.48
N ILE A 222 82.64 -108.24 -17.66
CA ILE A 222 82.97 -107.15 -16.73
C ILE A 222 83.43 -107.63 -15.32
N PHE A 223 83.11 -108.87 -14.92
CA PHE A 223 83.08 -109.25 -13.48
C PHE A 223 84.12 -110.27 -12.99
N THR A 224 85.28 -110.41 -13.64
CA THR A 224 86.38 -111.27 -13.11
C THR A 224 86.99 -110.64 -11.85
N GLU A 225 87.02 -111.39 -10.74
CA GLU A 225 87.48 -110.86 -9.44
C GLU A 225 89.01 -110.79 -9.29
N GLY A 226 89.48 -109.77 -8.57
CA GLY A 226 90.88 -109.62 -8.15
C GLY A 226 91.59 -108.37 -8.71
N THR A 227 91.30 -107.96 -9.96
CA THR A 227 92.08 -106.90 -10.66
C THR A 227 91.25 -105.91 -11.48
N GLY A 228 89.91 -105.94 -11.37
CA GLY A 228 88.98 -105.13 -12.17
C GLY A 228 88.29 -103.96 -11.45
N LEU A 229 87.39 -103.29 -12.17
CA LEU A 229 86.65 -102.07 -11.78
C LEU A 229 85.98 -102.13 -10.39
N LYS A 230 85.62 -103.33 -9.94
CA LYS A 230 85.02 -103.62 -8.62
C LYS A 230 85.87 -103.14 -7.43
N ALA A 231 87.20 -103.11 -7.56
CA ALA A 231 88.11 -102.64 -6.51
C ALA A 231 88.14 -101.10 -6.38
N LEU A 232 88.11 -100.37 -7.49
CA LEU A 232 88.18 -98.90 -7.51
C LEU A 232 86.89 -98.25 -6.96
N ILE A 233 85.75 -98.91 -7.15
CA ILE A 233 84.43 -98.49 -6.64
C ILE A 233 84.36 -98.54 -5.10
N ALA A 234 85.15 -99.40 -4.45
CA ALA A 234 85.11 -99.55 -2.99
C ALA A 234 85.69 -98.33 -2.26
N THR A 235 86.86 -97.82 -2.70
CA THR A 235 87.54 -96.67 -2.07
C THR A 235 86.72 -95.39 -2.20
N LEU A 236 86.18 -95.13 -3.39
CA LEU A 236 85.41 -93.92 -3.71
C LEU A 236 84.12 -93.80 -2.88
N ARG A 237 83.60 -94.93 -2.35
CA ARG A 237 82.43 -94.95 -1.47
C ARG A 237 82.75 -94.45 -0.06
N GLN A 238 83.96 -94.75 0.43
CA GLN A 238 84.38 -94.47 1.81
C GLN A 238 84.61 -92.96 2.04
N ASP A 239 85.20 -92.26 1.06
CA ASP A 239 85.39 -90.81 1.12
C ASP A 239 84.04 -90.05 1.06
N PHE A 240 83.06 -90.58 0.33
CA PHE A 240 81.73 -89.99 0.21
C PHE A 240 80.95 -90.05 1.53
N ASP A 241 81.05 -91.16 2.26
CA ASP A 241 80.39 -91.33 3.57
C ASP A 241 80.99 -90.38 4.63
N ALA A 242 82.30 -90.15 4.63
CA ALA A 242 82.95 -89.20 5.53
C ALA A 242 82.55 -87.72 5.27
N LEU A 243 82.39 -87.34 4.01
CA LEU A 243 81.90 -85.99 3.65
C LEU A 243 80.43 -85.80 4.09
N LYS A 244 79.61 -86.83 3.91
CA LYS A 244 78.20 -86.86 4.31
C LYS A 244 78.02 -86.70 5.82
N GLU A 245 78.87 -87.33 6.63
CA GLU A 245 78.82 -87.20 8.09
C GLU A 245 79.13 -85.78 8.57
N ARG A 246 80.12 -85.10 7.98
CA ARG A 246 80.46 -83.71 8.36
C ARG A 246 79.36 -82.72 7.97
N VAL A 247 78.81 -82.83 6.75
CA VAL A 247 77.65 -82.01 6.32
C VAL A 247 76.44 -82.24 7.23
N GLY A 248 76.21 -83.48 7.67
CA GLY A 248 75.14 -83.81 8.61
C GLY A 248 75.30 -83.22 10.02
N LYS A 249 76.52 -82.82 10.41
CA LYS A 249 76.79 -82.22 11.73
C LYS A 249 76.66 -80.70 11.75
N ASP A 250 77.17 -80.02 10.72
CA ASP A 250 77.30 -78.56 10.74
C ASP A 250 76.01 -77.86 10.23
N LEU A 251 75.26 -78.50 9.33
CA LEU A 251 74.02 -77.95 8.75
C LEU A 251 72.90 -77.69 9.79
N PRO A 252 72.63 -78.58 10.79
CA PRO A 252 71.59 -78.34 11.79
C PRO A 252 71.88 -77.12 12.67
N LEU A 253 73.15 -76.89 13.07
CA LEU A 253 73.53 -75.77 13.92
C LEU A 253 73.31 -74.43 13.21
N ILE A 254 73.67 -74.34 11.93
CA ILE A 254 73.43 -73.16 11.09
C ILE A 254 71.92 -72.93 10.89
N GLN A 255 71.13 -74.00 10.74
CA GLN A 255 69.67 -73.91 10.65
C GLN A 255 69.03 -73.42 11.96
N GLU A 256 69.58 -73.80 13.12
CA GLU A 256 69.11 -73.37 14.44
C GLU A 256 69.39 -71.87 14.66
N GLU A 257 70.62 -71.39 14.42
CA GLU A 257 70.98 -69.96 14.50
C GLU A 257 70.16 -69.10 13.52
N LEU A 258 69.96 -69.55 12.28
CA LEU A 258 69.12 -68.84 11.30
C LEU A 258 67.64 -68.80 11.73
N THR A 259 67.16 -69.81 12.45
CA THR A 259 65.79 -69.84 12.98
C THR A 259 65.63 -68.84 14.12
N GLU A 260 66.59 -68.75 15.04
CA GLU A 260 66.58 -67.77 16.13
C GLU A 260 66.66 -66.32 15.60
N ILE A 261 67.55 -66.04 14.63
CA ILE A 261 67.64 -64.73 13.97
C ILE A 261 66.31 -64.37 13.27
N LYS A 262 65.68 -65.32 12.60
CA LYS A 262 64.38 -65.13 11.92
C LYS A 262 63.23 -64.89 12.90
N SER A 263 63.25 -65.52 14.08
CA SER A 263 62.32 -65.23 15.17
C SER A 263 62.51 -63.79 15.67
N ASN A 264 63.74 -63.41 16.01
CA ASN A 264 64.06 -62.06 16.49
C ASN A 264 63.65 -60.96 15.50
N ILE A 265 63.86 -61.14 14.19
CA ILE A 265 63.40 -60.20 13.16
C ILE A 265 61.87 -60.14 13.10
N THR A 266 61.17 -61.26 13.28
CA THR A 266 59.71 -61.32 13.30
C THR A 266 59.16 -60.58 14.53
N ASP A 267 59.75 -60.79 15.70
CA ASP A 267 59.33 -60.14 16.95
C ASP A 267 59.62 -58.63 16.94
N ILE A 268 60.74 -58.18 16.36
CA ILE A 268 61.03 -56.76 16.16
C ILE A 268 60.02 -56.11 15.22
N ASN A 269 59.76 -56.71 14.06
CA ASN A 269 58.77 -56.18 13.10
C ASN A 269 57.36 -56.16 13.70
N LYS A 270 57.01 -57.15 14.50
CA LYS A 270 55.75 -57.19 15.24
C LYS A 270 55.65 -56.04 16.25
N LYS A 271 56.68 -55.77 17.05
CA LYS A 271 56.70 -54.60 17.95
C LYS A 271 56.58 -53.27 17.21
N ILE A 272 57.22 -53.13 16.05
CA ILE A 272 57.09 -51.92 15.22
C ILE A 272 55.65 -51.75 14.72
N SER A 273 55.02 -52.82 14.23
CA SER A 273 53.66 -52.82 13.67
C SER A 273 52.57 -52.67 14.74
N ASP A 274 52.66 -53.41 15.83
CA ASP A 274 51.58 -53.61 16.79
C ASP A 274 51.65 -52.63 17.98
N GLU A 275 52.82 -52.07 18.27
CA GLU A 275 53.05 -51.10 19.36
C GLU A 275 53.41 -49.71 18.79
N ILE A 276 54.52 -49.59 18.05
CA ILE A 276 55.08 -48.27 17.68
C ILE A 276 54.23 -47.51 16.64
N MET A 277 53.69 -48.18 15.62
CA MET A 277 52.89 -47.51 14.58
C MET A 277 51.54 -46.95 15.09
N PRO A 278 50.75 -47.68 15.90
CA PRO A 278 49.58 -47.14 16.59
C PRO A 278 49.91 -45.95 17.49
N ASP A 279 50.96 -46.05 18.30
CA ASP A 279 51.38 -44.97 19.21
C ASP A 279 51.77 -43.70 18.45
N LEU A 280 52.48 -43.83 17.32
CA LEU A 280 52.86 -42.70 16.47
C LEU A 280 51.63 -42.03 15.81
N ALA A 281 50.62 -42.81 15.42
CA ALA A 281 49.38 -42.30 14.84
C ALA A 281 48.50 -41.59 15.90
N MET A 282 48.45 -42.12 17.12
CA MET A 282 47.81 -41.48 18.27
C MET A 282 48.54 -40.17 18.64
N LEU A 283 49.87 -40.19 18.70
CA LEU A 283 50.68 -39.00 18.97
C LEU A 283 50.44 -37.90 17.92
N HIS A 284 50.33 -38.23 16.64
CA HIS A 284 50.02 -37.24 15.60
C HIS A 284 48.65 -36.61 15.82
N THR A 285 47.61 -37.42 16.03
CA THR A 285 46.24 -36.97 16.34
C THR A 285 46.23 -36.05 17.56
N LEU A 286 46.90 -36.47 18.64
CA LEU A 286 47.01 -35.70 19.88
C LEU A 286 47.70 -34.35 19.64
N VAL A 287 48.82 -34.32 18.91
CA VAL A 287 49.55 -33.08 18.60
C VAL A 287 48.71 -32.11 17.75
N THR A 288 47.87 -32.60 16.83
CA THR A 288 47.01 -31.74 15.99
C THR A 288 45.71 -31.30 16.67
N SER A 289 45.14 -32.14 17.54
CA SER A 289 43.79 -31.95 18.11
C SER A 289 43.79 -31.42 19.54
N ARG A 290 44.94 -31.42 20.24
CA ARG A 290 45.05 -30.95 21.63
C ARG A 290 45.19 -29.43 21.73
N LEU A 291 44.32 -28.82 22.53
CA LEU A 291 44.46 -27.42 22.95
C LEU A 291 45.68 -27.30 23.87
N THR A 292 46.55 -26.33 23.59
CA THR A 292 47.80 -26.11 24.34
C THR A 292 47.77 -24.82 25.16
N SER A 293 47.05 -23.79 24.70
CA SER A 293 46.87 -22.54 25.43
C SER A 293 45.57 -21.83 25.07
N ILE A 294 45.03 -21.07 26.03
CA ILE A 294 43.89 -20.16 25.88
C ILE A 294 44.36 -18.76 26.31
N THR A 295 44.27 -17.78 25.43
CA THR A 295 44.67 -16.39 25.68
C THR A 295 43.44 -15.49 25.61
N PHE A 296 43.19 -14.67 26.64
CA PHE A 296 42.08 -13.71 26.61
C PHE A 296 42.31 -12.63 25.54
N ALA A 297 41.26 -12.30 24.80
CA ALA A 297 41.23 -11.24 23.80
C ALA A 297 40.33 -10.11 24.33
N PRO A 298 40.88 -9.05 24.93
CA PRO A 298 40.10 -8.02 25.61
C PRO A 298 39.27 -7.17 24.63
N ASN A 299 37.97 -7.08 24.90
CA ASN A 299 37.04 -6.18 24.21
C ASN A 299 36.66 -4.95 25.06
N SER A 300 37.17 -4.85 26.29
CA SER A 300 36.90 -3.76 27.23
C SER A 300 38.10 -3.49 28.14
N TRP A 301 38.25 -2.21 28.51
CA TRP A 301 39.30 -1.72 29.40
C TRP A 301 38.67 -0.92 30.54
N ASN A 302 39.20 -1.06 31.75
CA ASN A 302 38.88 -0.17 32.86
C ASN A 302 39.96 0.92 32.98
N THR A 303 39.54 2.18 33.03
CA THR A 303 40.40 3.37 33.09
C THR A 303 40.43 4.03 34.47
N GLU A 304 39.58 3.59 35.41
CA GLU A 304 39.37 4.23 36.71
C GLU A 304 39.79 3.32 37.88
N GLY A 305 40.20 3.94 38.99
CA GLY A 305 40.60 3.23 40.21
C GLY A 305 41.95 2.50 40.12
N SER A 306 42.17 1.58 41.06
CA SER A 306 43.41 0.79 41.23
C SER A 306 43.52 -0.42 40.30
N ALA A 307 42.52 -0.67 39.46
CA ALA A 307 42.38 -1.85 38.61
C ALA A 307 42.41 -1.52 37.10
N GLN A 308 43.26 -0.57 36.70
CA GLN A 308 43.44 -0.21 35.30
C GLN A 308 43.95 -1.41 34.48
N GLY A 309 43.19 -1.84 33.46
CA GLY A 309 43.54 -3.02 32.68
C GLY A 309 42.40 -3.62 31.86
N GLU A 310 42.71 -4.74 31.23
CA GLU A 310 41.76 -5.62 30.53
C GLU A 310 40.69 -6.16 31.49
N VAL A 311 39.41 -6.05 31.12
CA VAL A 311 38.29 -6.55 31.94
C VAL A 311 37.24 -7.26 31.08
N ILE A 312 36.47 -8.16 31.70
CA ILE A 312 35.18 -8.61 31.17
C ILE A 312 34.10 -7.75 31.83
N ARG A 313 33.46 -6.88 31.05
CA ARG A 313 32.47 -5.91 31.53
C ARG A 313 31.06 -6.44 31.41
N PHE A 314 30.32 -6.40 32.50
CA PHE A 314 28.87 -6.66 32.57
C PHE A 314 28.12 -5.35 32.84
N THR A 315 26.89 -5.27 32.34
CA THR A 315 25.93 -4.23 32.75
C THR A 315 24.84 -4.91 33.58
N SER A 316 24.76 -4.56 34.86
CA SER A 316 24.05 -5.32 35.89
C SER A 316 22.98 -4.46 36.56
N LEU A 317 21.72 -4.85 36.44
CA LEU A 317 20.59 -4.27 37.17
C LEU A 317 20.48 -4.87 38.56
N GLN A 318 20.43 -4.03 39.59
CA GLN A 318 20.21 -4.44 40.97
C GLN A 318 18.82 -4.03 41.46
N TYR A 319 18.19 -4.91 42.24
CA TYR A 319 16.85 -4.67 42.81
C TYR A 319 16.62 -5.52 44.05
N ALA A 320 15.51 -5.27 44.74
CA ALA A 320 14.85 -6.25 45.59
C ALA A 320 13.37 -6.31 45.16
N ALA A 321 12.72 -7.44 45.42
CA ALA A 321 11.32 -7.63 45.05
C ALA A 321 10.44 -6.54 45.68
N MET A 322 9.64 -5.85 44.85
CA MET A 322 8.64 -4.91 45.34
C MET A 322 7.57 -5.65 46.17
N PRO A 323 7.02 -5.04 47.24
CA PRO A 323 5.90 -5.61 47.99
C PRO A 323 4.63 -5.81 47.14
N GLU A 324 3.71 -6.62 47.64
CA GLU A 324 2.38 -6.81 47.04
C GLU A 324 1.54 -5.52 47.06
N ASP A 325 1.73 -4.68 48.08
CA ASP A 325 1.10 -3.36 48.20
C ASP A 325 1.38 -2.51 46.95
N GLU A 326 0.30 -2.03 46.33
CA GLU A 326 0.29 -1.27 45.09
C GLU A 326 0.73 0.19 45.24
N ASN A 327 0.87 0.66 46.49
CA ASN A 327 1.38 1.99 46.83
C ASN A 327 2.73 1.96 47.56
N ALA A 328 3.39 0.80 47.66
CA ALA A 328 4.69 0.69 48.30
C ALA A 328 5.84 1.31 47.48
N ASP A 329 6.70 2.06 48.15
CA ASP A 329 7.96 2.57 47.60
C ASP A 329 8.89 1.46 47.08
N ILE A 330 9.72 1.80 46.10
CA ILE A 330 10.75 0.88 45.60
C ILE A 330 11.76 0.56 46.70
N PRO A 331 12.01 -0.72 47.04
CA PRO A 331 12.89 -1.12 48.13
C PRO A 331 14.29 -0.51 48.05
N GLN A 332 14.74 0.15 49.12
CA GLN A 332 16.00 0.90 49.07
C GLN A 332 17.26 0.03 49.10
N ALA A 333 17.22 -1.12 49.79
CA ALA A 333 18.30 -2.11 49.78
C ALA A 333 18.04 -3.17 48.70
N TYR A 334 19.02 -3.42 47.83
CA TYR A 334 18.96 -4.52 46.85
C TYR A 334 19.17 -5.88 47.54
N LYS A 335 18.69 -6.95 46.91
CA LYS A 335 18.89 -8.35 47.32
C LYS A 335 19.23 -9.28 46.15
N TYR A 336 18.89 -8.86 44.94
CA TYR A 336 19.01 -9.63 43.71
C TYR A 336 19.66 -8.76 42.63
N SER A 337 20.17 -9.40 41.59
CA SER A 337 20.63 -8.73 40.38
C SER A 337 20.40 -9.61 39.18
N THR A 338 20.24 -8.99 38.02
CA THR A 338 20.37 -9.64 36.71
C THR A 338 21.23 -8.75 35.81
N ALA A 339 21.75 -9.25 34.71
CA ALA A 339 22.64 -8.52 33.82
C ALA A 339 22.33 -8.84 32.35
N ASN A 340 22.73 -7.94 31.45
CA ASN A 340 22.87 -8.30 30.04
C ASN A 340 24.02 -9.33 29.89
N LEU A 341 24.01 -10.06 28.78
CA LEU A 341 25.12 -10.89 28.34
C LEU A 341 26.38 -10.05 28.11
N ALA A 342 27.50 -10.52 28.66
CA ALA A 342 28.82 -10.03 28.34
C ALA A 342 29.53 -11.04 27.44
N THR A 343 30.07 -10.61 26.31
CA THR A 343 30.91 -11.47 25.47
C THR A 343 32.33 -11.50 26.03
N ALA A 344 32.87 -12.69 26.27
CA ALA A 344 34.27 -12.92 26.62
C ALA A 344 34.96 -13.70 25.49
N SER A 345 35.94 -13.07 24.85
CA SER A 345 36.62 -13.58 23.66
C SER A 345 38.01 -14.14 23.98
N TYR A 346 38.41 -15.22 23.31
CA TYR A 346 39.69 -15.89 23.54
C TYR A 346 40.34 -16.37 22.25
N HIS A 347 41.66 -16.23 22.13
CA HIS A 347 42.44 -16.97 21.13
C HIS A 347 42.80 -18.36 21.65
N PHE A 348 42.50 -19.39 20.87
CA PHE A 348 42.83 -20.79 21.16
C PHE A 348 44.05 -21.20 20.33
N ASN A 349 44.92 -22.05 20.90
CA ASN A 349 46.07 -22.61 20.18
C ASN A 349 46.07 -24.15 20.24
N PRO A 350 45.95 -24.88 19.11
CA PRO A 350 45.81 -24.35 17.75
C PRO A 350 44.48 -23.63 17.51
N ALA A 351 44.46 -22.66 16.61
CA ALA A 351 43.23 -21.93 16.23
C ALA A 351 42.19 -22.83 15.54
N SER A 352 42.62 -23.98 15.02
CA SER A 352 41.78 -25.03 14.44
C SER A 352 41.21 -26.02 15.47
N PHE A 353 41.32 -25.75 16.77
CA PHE A 353 40.82 -26.65 17.81
C PHE A 353 39.32 -26.91 17.65
N ASN A 354 38.93 -28.18 17.57
CA ASN A 354 37.53 -28.59 17.52
C ASN A 354 36.88 -28.33 18.89
N LEU A 355 36.01 -27.33 18.97
CA LEU A 355 35.41 -26.88 20.25
C LEU A 355 34.69 -27.99 21.03
N LYS A 356 34.24 -29.07 20.36
CA LYS A 356 33.58 -30.22 21.01
C LYS A 356 34.55 -31.15 21.77
N ASN A 357 35.85 -31.03 21.53
CA ASN A 357 36.90 -31.81 22.22
C ASN A 357 37.28 -31.21 23.60
N ALA A 358 36.45 -30.31 24.15
CA ALA A 358 36.53 -29.88 25.54
C ALA A 358 35.13 -29.61 26.13
N ASP A 359 35.04 -29.65 27.46
CA ASP A 359 33.96 -29.05 28.23
C ASP A 359 34.45 -27.76 28.87
N TYR A 360 33.65 -26.69 28.75
CA TYR A 360 34.03 -25.35 29.21
C TYR A 360 33.35 -24.98 30.52
N ARG A 361 34.11 -24.39 31.43
CA ARG A 361 33.58 -23.73 32.62
C ARG A 361 34.42 -22.52 32.97
N TYR A 362 33.80 -21.54 33.63
CA TYR A 362 34.57 -20.53 34.34
C TYR A 362 34.90 -21.01 35.74
N ILE A 363 36.09 -20.66 36.19
CA ILE A 363 36.54 -20.76 37.57
C ILE A 363 36.80 -19.35 38.09
N ASP A 364 36.52 -19.09 39.37
CA ASP A 364 36.93 -17.85 40.03
C ASP A 364 38.03 -18.09 41.07
N ARG A 365 38.66 -17.02 41.51
CA ARG A 365 39.63 -17.06 42.61
C ARG A 365 39.36 -15.93 43.58
N GLN A 366 39.03 -16.31 44.81
CA GLN A 366 38.77 -15.38 45.90
C GLN A 366 39.99 -15.31 46.84
N PRO A 367 40.21 -14.17 47.54
CA PRO A 367 41.39 -13.95 48.38
C PRO A 367 41.38 -14.71 49.73
N SER A 368 40.47 -15.67 49.91
CA SER A 368 40.41 -16.60 51.05
C SER A 368 39.75 -17.91 50.63
N PHE A 369 40.09 -19.00 51.33
CA PHE A 369 39.68 -20.40 51.13
C PHE A 369 40.55 -21.26 50.20
N THR A 370 40.48 -22.57 50.45
CA THR A 370 41.46 -23.60 50.08
C THR A 370 41.39 -24.02 48.61
N ARG A 371 42.49 -24.62 48.12
CA ARG A 371 42.86 -24.94 46.71
C ARG A 371 41.87 -25.74 45.83
N ALA A 372 40.62 -25.97 46.23
CA ALA A 372 39.64 -26.70 45.43
C ALA A 372 39.03 -25.80 44.34
N LEU A 373 39.44 -26.02 43.08
CA LEU A 373 38.89 -25.37 41.89
C LEU A 373 37.42 -25.77 41.69
N LYS A 374 36.48 -24.85 41.95
CA LYS A 374 35.04 -25.03 41.70
C LYS A 374 34.60 -24.21 40.48
N ALA A 375 33.47 -24.60 39.89
CA ALA A 375 32.79 -23.77 38.89
C ALA A 375 32.44 -22.40 39.51
N SER A 376 32.51 -21.34 38.70
CA SER A 376 32.39 -19.97 39.20
C SER A 376 31.02 -19.69 39.81
N GLN A 377 31.03 -18.93 40.91
CA GLN A 377 29.84 -18.36 41.54
C GLN A 377 29.57 -16.91 41.09
N LEU A 378 30.39 -16.39 40.17
CA LEU A 378 30.30 -15.02 39.65
C LEU A 378 29.58 -14.98 38.29
N VAL A 379 29.86 -15.95 37.41
CA VAL A 379 29.35 -16.00 36.03
C VAL A 379 28.95 -17.41 35.61
N ALA A 380 28.00 -17.51 34.67
CA ALA A 380 27.69 -18.73 33.93
C ALA A 380 27.84 -18.49 32.43
N ILE A 381 28.17 -19.56 31.68
CA ILE A 381 28.12 -19.56 30.21
C ILE A 381 26.65 -19.75 29.79
N GLU A 382 26.19 -18.98 28.81
CA GLU A 382 24.85 -19.10 28.23
C GLU A 382 24.95 -19.36 26.73
N GLY A 383 24.44 -20.52 26.29
CA GLY A 383 24.63 -21.02 24.93
C GLY A 383 25.97 -21.74 24.70
N GLU A 384 26.22 -22.11 23.45
CA GLU A 384 27.45 -22.77 23.00
C GLU A 384 28.52 -21.74 22.61
N PRO A 385 29.84 -22.04 22.77
CA PRO A 385 30.90 -21.16 22.30
C PRO A 385 30.94 -21.06 20.78
N VAL A 386 31.14 -19.84 20.26
CA VAL A 386 31.10 -19.56 18.82
C VAL A 386 32.48 -19.14 18.32
N LEU A 387 32.94 -19.76 17.22
CA LEU A 387 34.14 -19.29 16.52
C LEU A 387 33.81 -18.02 15.74
N ASN A 388 34.51 -16.94 16.04
CA ASN A 388 34.41 -15.66 15.35
C ASN A 388 35.53 -15.52 14.31
N PRO A 389 35.25 -15.72 13.00
CA PRO A 389 36.27 -15.72 11.97
C PRO A 389 36.83 -14.33 11.65
N VAL A 390 36.17 -13.24 12.10
CA VAL A 390 36.62 -11.86 11.84
C VAL A 390 37.75 -11.47 12.81
N THR A 391 37.62 -11.86 14.07
CA THR A 391 38.60 -11.57 15.14
C THR A 391 39.59 -12.72 15.37
N GLY A 392 39.30 -13.93 14.86
CA GLY A 392 40.08 -15.12 15.15
C GLY A 392 39.96 -15.57 16.62
N THR A 393 38.81 -15.30 17.25
CA THR A 393 38.52 -15.65 18.64
C THR A 393 37.44 -16.71 18.76
N VAL A 394 37.39 -17.38 19.90
CA VAL A 394 36.23 -18.13 20.38
C VAL A 394 35.52 -17.23 21.39
N ASP A 395 34.25 -16.92 21.11
CA ASP A 395 33.44 -16.00 21.88
C ASP A 395 32.47 -16.79 22.78
N PHE A 396 32.49 -16.48 24.07
CA PHE A 396 31.60 -17.04 25.09
C PHE A 396 30.64 -15.95 25.55
N GLN A 397 29.33 -16.20 25.47
CA GLN A 397 28.35 -15.32 26.10
C GLN A 397 28.22 -15.69 27.58
N LEU A 398 28.45 -14.71 28.45
CA LEU A 398 28.45 -14.88 29.89
C LEU A 398 27.30 -14.11 30.52
N ARG A 399 26.63 -14.73 31.49
CA ARG A 399 25.68 -14.06 32.37
C ARG A 399 26.27 -13.85 33.75
N ARG A 400 26.11 -12.65 34.29
CA ARG A 400 26.45 -12.34 35.69
C ARG A 400 25.44 -13.01 36.63
N LEU A 401 25.90 -13.88 37.51
CA LEU A 401 25.03 -14.62 38.45
C LEU A 401 24.58 -13.76 39.64
N ASN A 402 25.50 -12.93 40.17
CA ASN A 402 25.18 -11.93 41.19
C ASN A 402 26.24 -10.83 41.18
N ALA A 403 25.86 -9.60 40.79
CA ALA A 403 26.77 -8.47 40.63
C ALA A 403 27.57 -8.11 41.91
N TRP A 404 27.14 -8.56 43.09
CA TRP A 404 27.74 -8.20 44.39
C TRP A 404 28.15 -9.41 45.27
N THR A 405 28.28 -10.62 44.71
CA THR A 405 28.81 -11.74 45.51
C THR A 405 30.26 -11.49 45.96
N ASN A 406 30.45 -11.63 47.27
CA ASN A 406 31.71 -11.70 48.02
C ASN A 406 32.53 -10.40 48.17
N ALA A 407 31.85 -9.28 48.41
CA ALA A 407 32.37 -8.32 49.37
C ALA A 407 32.62 -9.02 50.72
N LEU A 408 33.86 -9.01 51.21
CA LEU A 408 34.19 -9.53 52.54
C LEU A 408 33.35 -8.80 53.59
N ASN A 409 32.86 -9.57 54.58
CA ASN A 409 31.93 -9.11 55.62
C ASN A 409 32.62 -8.13 56.61
N THR A 410 32.93 -6.92 56.17
CA THR A 410 33.17 -5.76 57.02
C THR A 410 31.81 -5.12 57.28
N GLY A 411 31.42 -4.90 58.54
CA GLY A 411 30.06 -4.52 58.96
C GLY A 411 29.51 -3.15 58.48
N ALA A 412 30.12 -2.53 57.47
CA ALA A 412 29.56 -1.41 56.73
C ALA A 412 28.71 -1.95 55.55
N VAL A 413 27.39 -1.91 55.71
CA VAL A 413 26.45 -2.23 54.62
C VAL A 413 26.64 -1.24 53.46
N ASN A 414 26.76 -1.76 52.24
CA ASN A 414 26.79 -1.00 50.97
C ASN A 414 27.95 -0.02 50.74
N LYS A 415 29.20 -0.44 50.97
CA LYS A 415 30.35 0.08 50.19
C LYS A 415 31.23 -1.06 49.67
N PRO A 416 31.49 -1.16 48.35
CA PRO A 416 32.43 -2.13 47.81
C PRO A 416 33.85 -1.82 48.28
N ASN A 417 34.58 -2.85 48.72
CA ASN A 417 36.01 -2.74 48.96
C ASN A 417 36.75 -3.14 47.67
N PHE A 418 37.11 -2.14 46.86
CA PHE A 418 37.81 -2.33 45.58
C PHE A 418 39.24 -2.85 45.72
N ASP A 419 39.79 -2.97 46.94
CA ASP A 419 41.15 -3.48 47.17
C ASP A 419 41.32 -4.98 46.84
N LYS A 420 40.23 -5.68 46.48
CA LYS A 420 40.19 -7.10 46.13
C LYS A 420 39.34 -7.35 44.89
N LEU A 421 40.01 -7.39 43.74
CA LEU A 421 39.40 -7.55 42.41
C LEU A 421 38.85 -8.98 42.22
N ASN A 422 37.56 -9.08 41.85
CA ASN A 422 36.95 -10.36 41.47
C ASN A 422 37.50 -10.79 40.10
N VAL A 423 38.12 -11.98 40.03
CA VAL A 423 38.74 -12.49 38.79
C VAL A 423 38.23 -13.88 38.41
N ILE A 424 38.03 -14.08 37.11
CA ILE A 424 37.56 -15.32 36.50
C ILE A 424 38.55 -15.82 35.43
N ALA A 425 38.63 -17.13 35.22
CA ALA A 425 39.38 -17.72 34.12
C ALA A 425 38.51 -18.76 33.40
N LEU A 426 38.64 -18.82 32.07
CA LEU A 426 38.05 -19.90 31.27
C LEU A 426 38.90 -21.15 31.45
N GLN A 427 38.27 -22.27 31.81
CA GLN A 427 38.88 -23.58 31.86
C GLN A 427 38.20 -24.50 30.87
N ALA A 428 38.98 -25.09 29.98
CA ALA A 428 38.59 -26.15 29.06
C ALA A 428 39.14 -27.48 29.58
N THR A 429 38.24 -28.39 30.00
CA THR A 429 38.59 -29.78 30.31
C THR A 429 38.59 -30.56 29.01
N LEU A 430 39.75 -31.05 28.57
CA LEU A 430 39.91 -31.72 27.29
C LEU A 430 39.31 -33.13 27.32
N LYS A 431 38.79 -33.57 26.17
CA LYS A 431 38.17 -34.89 25.97
C LYS A 431 38.26 -35.35 24.52
N GLY A 432 37.95 -36.62 24.28
CA GLY A 432 37.98 -37.20 22.93
C GLY A 432 39.39 -37.17 22.35
N GLU A 433 39.55 -36.70 21.12
CA GLU A 433 40.83 -36.67 20.39
C GLU A 433 41.87 -35.69 20.96
N ALA A 434 41.51 -34.88 21.97
CA ALA A 434 42.41 -33.92 22.60
C ALA A 434 43.17 -34.45 23.83
N ILE A 435 42.93 -35.72 24.23
CA ILE A 435 43.57 -36.40 25.35
C ILE A 435 44.11 -37.77 24.92
N ASP A 436 45.14 -38.24 25.62
CA ASP A 436 45.66 -39.61 25.40
C ASP A 436 44.79 -40.68 26.10
N LYS A 437 44.94 -41.94 25.71
CA LYS A 437 44.09 -43.08 26.07
C LYS A 437 44.01 -43.41 27.58
N GLU A 438 44.97 -42.93 28.36
CA GLU A 438 45.01 -43.07 29.83
C GLU A 438 45.01 -41.71 30.55
N GLU A 439 44.88 -40.61 29.82
CA GLU A 439 44.90 -39.26 30.38
C GLU A 439 43.50 -38.80 30.80
N THR A 440 43.30 -38.54 32.10
CA THR A 440 42.09 -37.91 32.62
C THR A 440 42.39 -36.51 33.16
N ASP A 441 41.34 -35.68 33.28
CA ASP A 441 41.41 -34.38 33.95
C ASP A 441 42.40 -33.36 33.33
N ALA A 442 42.79 -33.57 32.07
CA ALA A 442 43.60 -32.62 31.30
C ALA A 442 42.85 -31.28 31.13
N VAL A 443 43.36 -30.22 31.76
CA VAL A 443 42.73 -28.89 31.75
C VAL A 443 43.66 -27.83 31.16
N VAL A 444 43.15 -27.06 30.20
CA VAL A 444 43.78 -25.81 29.75
C VAL A 444 42.99 -24.66 30.37
N THR A 445 43.69 -23.75 31.02
CA THR A 445 43.06 -22.63 31.74
C THR A 445 43.66 -21.31 31.25
N SER A 446 42.81 -20.32 30.95
CA SER A 446 43.26 -18.98 30.60
C SER A 446 43.95 -18.29 31.79
N ARG A 447 44.56 -17.14 31.55
CA ARG A 447 44.86 -16.22 32.67
C ARG A 447 43.56 -15.82 33.39
N TYR A 448 43.67 -15.49 34.67
CA TYR A 448 42.58 -14.84 35.41
C TYR A 448 42.40 -13.40 34.93
N VAL A 449 41.17 -13.03 34.62
CA VAL A 449 40.75 -11.72 34.10
C VAL A 449 39.76 -11.07 35.08
N PRO A 450 39.88 -9.77 35.37
CA PRO A 450 38.92 -9.04 36.18
C PRO A 450 37.49 -9.05 35.61
N VAL A 451 36.52 -9.13 36.52
CA VAL A 451 35.11 -8.83 36.25
C VAL A 451 34.84 -7.37 36.64
N ASP A 452 34.26 -6.62 35.71
CA ASP A 452 33.85 -5.22 35.88
C ASP A 452 32.32 -5.13 35.76
N ASP A 453 31.64 -4.53 36.75
CA ASP A 453 30.18 -4.45 36.81
C ASP A 453 29.72 -2.98 36.72
N VAL A 454 29.13 -2.59 35.58
CA VAL A 454 28.42 -1.32 35.45
C VAL A 454 27.04 -1.50 36.09
N ILE A 455 26.90 -1.01 37.31
CA ILE A 455 25.66 -1.11 38.10
C ILE A 455 24.62 -0.11 37.61
N LEU A 456 23.46 -0.61 37.18
CA LEU A 456 22.27 0.18 36.95
C LEU A 456 21.47 0.30 38.24
N ASP A 457 21.17 1.54 38.67
CA ASP A 457 20.28 1.76 39.80
C ASP A 457 18.84 1.34 39.44
N LYS A 458 18.16 0.68 40.39
CA LYS A 458 16.74 0.31 40.30
C LYS A 458 15.82 1.48 39.89
N VAL A 459 16.16 2.73 40.23
CA VAL A 459 15.37 3.93 39.86
C VAL A 459 15.50 4.29 38.38
N TRP A 460 16.54 3.79 37.71
CA TRP A 460 16.77 3.96 36.28
C TRP A 460 15.96 3.02 35.40
N VAL A 461 15.18 2.09 35.95
CA VAL A 461 14.28 1.23 35.15
C VAL A 461 12.84 1.69 35.38
N ARG A 462 12.22 2.23 34.33
CA ARG A 462 10.86 2.80 34.36
C ARG A 462 9.99 2.17 33.28
N ILE A 463 8.73 1.88 33.61
CA ILE A 463 7.72 1.43 32.63
C ILE A 463 7.02 2.67 32.07
N ALA A 464 6.83 2.73 30.76
CA ALA A 464 6.34 3.90 30.05
C ALA A 464 5.40 3.55 28.88
N ASP A 465 4.66 4.56 28.43
CA ASP A 465 4.00 4.61 27.13
C ASP A 465 5.05 4.61 26.00
N LYS A 466 4.94 3.64 25.08
CA LYS A 466 5.92 3.43 24.01
C LYS A 466 5.92 4.52 22.94
N ALA A 467 4.77 5.12 22.64
CA ALA A 467 4.64 6.12 21.58
C ALA A 467 5.22 7.47 22.01
N THR A 468 4.90 7.90 23.24
CA THR A 468 5.26 9.21 23.80
C THR A 468 6.62 9.24 24.49
N LEU A 469 7.29 8.10 24.73
CA LEU A 469 8.60 8.04 25.41
C LEU A 469 9.64 8.99 24.79
N LYS A 470 9.70 9.09 23.46
CA LYS A 470 10.68 9.94 22.78
C LYS A 470 10.33 11.44 22.86
N GLU A 471 9.05 11.77 22.81
CA GLU A 471 8.56 13.16 22.73
C GLU A 471 8.35 13.77 24.12
N GLU A 472 7.71 13.04 25.02
CA GLU A 472 7.32 13.51 26.36
C GLU A 472 8.23 12.99 27.48
N GLY A 473 8.81 11.79 27.31
CA GLY A 473 9.73 11.12 28.24
C GLY A 473 9.25 11.00 29.68
N ASP A 474 9.62 11.93 30.56
CA ASP A 474 9.25 11.83 31.98
C ASP A 474 7.74 11.81 32.22
N LYS A 475 6.95 12.41 31.31
CA LYS A 475 5.49 12.34 31.31
C LYS A 475 4.93 11.08 30.61
N ALA A 476 5.75 10.37 29.84
CA ALA A 476 5.41 9.07 29.24
C ALA A 476 5.53 7.92 30.25
N HIS A 477 6.33 8.09 31.30
CA HIS A 477 6.37 7.14 32.43
C HIS A 477 4.96 6.92 33.01
N TYR A 478 4.64 5.66 33.27
CA TYR A 478 3.45 5.30 34.04
C TYR A 478 3.61 5.68 35.50
N ALA A 479 2.49 5.90 36.19
CA ALA A 479 2.46 6.13 37.63
C ALA A 479 3.17 4.97 38.37
N LEU A 480 3.98 5.28 39.38
CA LEU A 480 4.68 4.25 40.16
C LEU A 480 3.75 3.58 41.17
N THR A 481 2.78 4.34 41.67
CA THR A 481 1.78 3.87 42.63
C THR A 481 0.37 3.91 42.03
N PHE A 482 -0.52 3.08 42.57
CA PHE A 482 -1.94 3.13 42.19
C PHE A 482 -2.57 4.48 42.54
N ASP A 483 -2.15 5.07 43.67
CA ASP A 483 -2.65 6.35 44.14
C ASP A 483 -2.27 7.52 43.24
N GLU A 484 -1.02 7.61 42.77
CA GLU A 484 -0.61 8.55 41.72
C GLU A 484 -1.46 8.40 40.45
N CYS A 485 -1.80 7.16 40.07
CA CYS A 485 -2.57 6.88 38.85
C CYS A 485 -4.03 7.36 38.93
N LYS A 486 -4.62 7.46 40.13
CA LYS A 486 -6.00 7.95 40.32
C LYS A 486 -6.17 9.41 39.89
N ASP A 487 -5.12 10.23 39.96
CA ASP A 487 -5.19 11.65 39.62
C ASP A 487 -4.67 11.95 38.20
N GLN A 488 -4.05 10.98 37.52
CA GLN A 488 -3.65 11.12 36.12
C GLN A 488 -4.85 11.15 35.16
N LYS A 489 -4.66 11.78 34.00
CA LYS A 489 -5.58 11.69 32.86
C LYS A 489 -5.64 10.25 32.34
N VAL A 490 -6.73 9.91 31.66
CA VAL A 490 -6.85 8.67 30.87
C VAL A 490 -5.71 8.63 29.85
N ARG A 491 -4.94 7.53 29.83
CA ARG A 491 -3.85 7.31 28.87
C ARG A 491 -4.36 6.69 27.56
N TYR A 492 -5.25 5.69 27.66
CA TYR A 492 -5.80 4.98 26.50
C TYR A 492 -7.32 4.84 26.57
N LYS A 493 -7.95 4.76 25.39
CA LYS A 493 -9.34 4.32 25.25
C LYS A 493 -9.35 2.87 24.77
N MET A 494 -10.24 2.05 25.32
CA MET A 494 -10.45 0.67 24.89
C MET A 494 -11.92 0.42 24.56
N ALA A 495 -12.19 -0.23 23.42
CA ALA A 495 -13.56 -0.56 23.03
C ALA A 495 -14.15 -1.62 23.98
N TYR A 496 -15.37 -1.38 24.49
CA TYR A 496 -16.03 -2.25 25.45
C TYR A 496 -16.36 -3.66 24.90
N ASN A 497 -16.38 -3.81 23.58
CA ASN A 497 -16.81 -5.01 22.85
C ASN A 497 -15.66 -5.78 22.20
N LYS A 498 -14.40 -5.39 22.44
CA LYS A 498 -13.19 -6.01 21.86
C LYS A 498 -12.13 -6.25 22.95
N PRO A 499 -11.20 -7.21 22.75
CA PRO A 499 -9.98 -7.27 23.54
C PRO A 499 -9.10 -6.03 23.31
N PHE A 500 -8.35 -5.63 24.34
CA PHE A 500 -7.39 -4.53 24.33
C PHE A 500 -6.00 -5.07 24.69
N ASP A 501 -5.02 -4.84 23.82
CA ASP A 501 -3.63 -5.23 24.04
C ASP A 501 -2.84 -4.05 24.63
N LEU A 502 -2.44 -4.18 25.90
CA LEU A 502 -1.59 -3.17 26.56
C LEU A 502 -0.09 -3.41 26.29
N LYS A 503 0.32 -4.62 25.91
CA LYS A 503 1.73 -4.99 25.73
C LYS A 503 2.33 -4.33 24.49
N GLU A 504 1.56 -4.17 23.42
CA GLU A 504 2.01 -3.42 22.23
C GLU A 504 2.31 -1.94 22.53
N LEU A 505 1.63 -1.36 23.53
CA LEU A 505 1.72 0.04 23.92
C LEU A 505 2.78 0.31 25.01
N VAL A 506 3.36 -0.73 25.60
CA VAL A 506 4.28 -0.65 26.72
C VAL A 506 5.74 -0.74 26.28
N VAL A 507 6.58 0.03 26.95
CA VAL A 507 8.03 -0.08 26.91
C VAL A 507 8.62 0.07 28.31
N THR A 508 9.85 -0.39 28.50
CA THR A 508 10.67 -0.04 29.66
C THR A 508 11.84 0.78 29.17
N CYS A 509 12.17 1.87 29.85
CA CYS A 509 13.27 2.76 29.48
C CYS A 509 14.28 2.92 30.60
N PHE A 510 15.48 3.34 30.20
CA PHE A 510 16.47 3.89 31.11
C PHE A 510 16.04 5.31 31.53
N ALA A 511 16.07 5.62 32.83
CA ALA A 511 15.94 7.00 33.32
C ALA A 511 17.28 7.76 33.18
N ASN A 512 17.77 7.80 31.94
CA ASN A 512 18.91 8.60 31.50
C ASN A 512 18.42 9.67 30.49
N ASP A 513 19.23 10.70 30.25
CA ASP A 513 18.85 11.81 29.36
C ASP A 513 18.57 11.38 27.91
N LYS A 514 19.04 10.19 27.53
CA LYS A 514 18.88 9.62 26.18
C LYS A 514 17.57 8.84 26.01
N ARG A 515 16.88 8.48 27.10
CA ARG A 515 15.57 7.79 27.12
C ARG A 515 15.57 6.51 26.27
N GLU A 516 16.69 5.78 26.33
CA GLU A 516 16.92 4.54 25.58
C GLU A 516 15.99 3.42 26.06
N GLU A 517 15.56 2.54 25.15
CA GLU A 517 14.75 1.37 25.46
C GLU A 517 15.58 0.34 26.24
N PHE A 518 15.07 -0.10 27.39
CA PHE A 518 15.70 -1.10 28.23
C PHE A 518 15.47 -2.49 27.61
N PRO A 519 16.51 -3.28 27.30
CA PRO A 519 16.34 -4.58 26.65
C PRO A 519 15.88 -5.63 27.66
N VAL A 520 14.56 -5.65 27.92
CA VAL A 520 13.90 -6.48 28.95
C VAL A 520 14.31 -7.96 28.87
N ALA A 521 14.35 -8.53 27.67
CA ALA A 521 14.68 -9.94 27.45
C ALA A 521 16.14 -10.29 27.77
N ASP A 522 17.09 -9.40 27.43
CA ASP A 522 18.52 -9.60 27.67
C ASP A 522 18.84 -9.81 29.16
N TYR A 523 18.11 -9.11 30.02
CA TYR A 523 18.18 -9.21 31.48
C TYR A 523 17.30 -10.34 32.05
N LYS A 524 16.75 -11.24 31.23
CA LYS A 524 15.82 -12.31 31.65
C LYS A 524 14.64 -11.78 32.47
N LEU A 525 14.12 -10.61 32.07
CA LEU A 525 12.92 -10.05 32.64
C LEU A 525 11.75 -10.21 31.66
N SER A 526 10.53 -10.18 32.17
CA SER A 526 9.31 -10.25 31.37
C SER A 526 8.25 -9.31 31.95
N TYR A 527 7.24 -8.98 31.14
CA TYR A 527 6.09 -8.23 31.61
C TYR A 527 4.99 -9.16 32.12
N ARG A 528 4.45 -8.83 33.29
CA ARG A 528 3.24 -9.42 33.87
C ARG A 528 2.18 -8.35 34.01
N PHE A 529 0.99 -8.61 33.48
CA PHE A 529 -0.11 -7.67 33.37
C PHE A 529 -1.28 -8.10 34.25
N ALA A 530 -1.93 -7.15 34.92
CA ALA A 530 -3.10 -7.40 35.76
C ALA A 530 -4.04 -6.19 35.78
N VAL A 531 -5.27 -6.39 36.25
CA VAL A 531 -6.09 -5.27 36.76
C VAL A 531 -5.52 -4.92 38.14
N ALA A 532 -5.33 -3.64 38.46
CA ALA A 532 -4.85 -3.27 39.80
C ALA A 532 -5.88 -3.68 40.87
N THR A 533 -5.39 -4.26 41.96
CA THR A 533 -6.22 -4.91 43.00
C THR A 533 -6.86 -3.91 43.98
N SER A 534 -6.28 -2.72 44.11
CA SER A 534 -6.78 -1.64 44.95
C SER A 534 -8.11 -1.09 44.42
N ALA A 535 -9.02 -0.74 45.31
CA ALA A 535 -10.34 -0.24 44.91
C ALA A 535 -10.27 1.20 44.38
N TYR A 536 -10.66 1.43 43.12
CA TYR A 536 -10.78 2.77 42.55
C TYR A 536 -12.23 3.25 42.63
N ASN A 537 -12.64 3.78 43.78
CA ASN A 537 -13.99 4.27 43.98
C ASN A 537 -14.16 5.72 43.48
N ILE A 538 -15.05 5.92 42.51
CA ILE A 538 -15.54 7.25 42.13
C ILE A 538 -16.91 7.47 42.78
N SER A 539 -17.11 8.62 43.41
CA SER A 539 -18.37 9.01 44.06
C SER A 539 -19.13 10.02 43.22
N SER A 540 -20.45 9.84 43.10
CA SER A 540 -21.38 10.81 42.50
C SER A 540 -22.61 10.94 43.41
N ALA A 541 -22.77 12.12 44.02
CA ALA A 541 -23.73 12.38 45.08
C ALA A 541 -23.71 11.28 46.18
N LEU A 542 -24.81 10.57 46.39
CA LEU A 542 -24.95 9.49 47.40
C LEU A 542 -24.52 8.10 46.89
N THR A 543 -23.96 8.01 45.68
CA THR A 543 -23.53 6.74 45.06
C THR A 543 -22.02 6.67 44.94
N GLN A 544 -21.48 5.46 45.05
CA GLN A 544 -20.05 5.16 44.88
C GLN A 544 -19.91 3.94 43.97
N THR A 545 -18.96 3.96 43.04
CA THR A 545 -18.67 2.79 42.19
C THR A 545 -17.18 2.56 42.02
N ASN A 546 -16.75 1.33 42.26
CA ASN A 546 -15.40 0.86 41.98
C ASN A 546 -15.21 0.67 40.47
N GLN A 547 -14.25 1.37 39.86
CA GLN A 547 -14.00 1.26 38.42
C GLN A 547 -13.35 -0.09 38.04
N GLN A 548 -12.67 -0.75 38.98
CA GLN A 548 -11.96 -2.01 38.74
C GLN A 548 -12.89 -3.21 38.53
N THR A 549 -14.17 -3.10 38.89
CA THR A 549 -15.09 -4.24 38.83
C THR A 549 -15.56 -4.58 37.42
N SER A 550 -15.50 -3.64 36.47
CA SER A 550 -16.04 -3.84 35.10
C SER A 550 -15.00 -4.33 34.07
N ILE A 551 -13.74 -4.56 34.47
CA ILE A 551 -12.64 -5.01 33.60
C ILE A 551 -12.05 -6.36 34.02
N LYS A 552 -11.51 -7.11 33.05
CA LYS A 552 -10.83 -8.40 33.25
C LYS A 552 -9.51 -8.40 32.47
N CYS A 553 -8.45 -8.93 33.09
CA CYS A 553 -7.27 -9.42 32.37
C CYS A 553 -7.56 -10.84 31.85
N ASN A 554 -7.40 -11.06 30.55
CA ASN A 554 -7.60 -12.35 29.88
C ASN A 554 -6.31 -13.17 29.81
N ASP A 555 -5.18 -12.50 29.56
CA ASP A 555 -3.86 -13.10 29.40
C ASP A 555 -2.83 -12.16 30.05
N ALA A 556 -2.24 -12.63 31.14
CA ALA A 556 -1.33 -11.85 31.98
C ALA A 556 0.09 -11.73 31.41
N GLU A 557 0.47 -12.55 30.43
CA GLU A 557 1.78 -12.50 29.78
C GLU A 557 1.73 -11.66 28.49
N LYS A 558 0.58 -11.68 27.81
CA LYS A 558 0.32 -10.88 26.61
C LYS A 558 -0.31 -9.52 26.88
N GLY A 559 -0.77 -9.26 28.10
CA GLY A 559 -1.37 -7.96 28.44
C GLY A 559 -2.72 -7.72 27.78
N ILE A 560 -3.50 -8.79 27.57
CA ILE A 560 -4.83 -8.70 26.96
C ILE A 560 -5.89 -8.44 28.01
N PHE A 561 -6.66 -7.38 27.84
CA PHE A 561 -7.76 -6.97 28.71
C PHE A 561 -9.10 -6.94 27.96
N GLN A 562 -10.21 -6.96 28.69
CA GLN A 562 -11.55 -6.70 28.15
C GLN A 562 -12.51 -6.16 29.22
N ALA A 563 -13.58 -5.50 28.80
CA ALA A 563 -14.74 -5.32 29.67
C ALA A 563 -15.33 -6.69 30.06
N LYS A 564 -15.79 -6.85 31.31
CA LYS A 564 -16.37 -8.11 31.79
C LYS A 564 -17.64 -8.45 30.99
N GLY A 565 -17.63 -9.62 30.36
CA GLY A 565 -18.72 -10.09 29.50
C GLY A 565 -19.00 -9.19 28.28
N PHE A 566 -18.10 -8.27 27.93
CA PHE A 566 -18.34 -7.23 26.91
C PHE A 566 -19.64 -6.43 27.17
N ASN A 567 -19.94 -6.16 28.44
CA ASN A 567 -21.19 -5.53 28.86
C ASN A 567 -21.17 -4.00 28.61
N LYS A 568 -22.25 -3.44 28.04
CA LYS A 568 -22.42 -1.99 27.82
C LYS A 568 -22.37 -1.18 29.14
N GLU A 569 -22.63 -1.79 30.31
CA GLU A 569 -22.42 -1.17 31.64
C GLU A 569 -21.01 -0.61 31.84
N ALA A 570 -20.00 -1.26 31.25
CA ALA A 570 -18.61 -0.87 31.45
C ALA A 570 -18.24 0.44 30.73
N ILE A 571 -19.08 0.94 29.82
CA ILE A 571 -18.79 2.14 29.04
C ILE A 571 -18.76 3.38 29.95
N GLY A 572 -17.73 4.21 29.79
CA GLY A 572 -17.44 5.37 30.64
C GLY A 572 -16.71 5.03 31.95
N ARG A 573 -16.49 3.75 32.27
CA ARG A 573 -15.66 3.35 33.42
C ARG A 573 -14.19 3.63 33.13
N THR A 574 -13.44 4.04 34.15
CA THR A 574 -12.02 4.38 34.02
C THR A 574 -11.09 3.50 34.88
N PRO A 575 -10.98 2.19 34.60
CA PRO A 575 -10.14 1.29 35.38
C PRO A 575 -8.64 1.60 35.26
N ILE A 576 -7.88 1.17 36.26
CA ILE A 576 -6.43 1.26 36.33
C ILE A 576 -5.84 -0.14 36.12
N LEU A 577 -5.03 -0.28 35.09
CA LEU A 577 -4.29 -1.50 34.76
C LEU A 577 -2.91 -1.43 35.41
N LYS A 578 -2.40 -2.59 35.82
CA LYS A 578 -1.10 -2.80 36.44
C LYS A 578 -0.18 -3.52 35.46
N VAL A 579 1.02 -2.98 35.28
CA VAL A 579 2.12 -3.61 34.55
C VAL A 579 3.27 -3.83 35.54
N GLU A 580 3.76 -5.05 35.61
CA GLU A 580 4.92 -5.43 36.42
C GLU A 580 6.03 -5.94 35.51
N LEU A 581 7.25 -5.52 35.78
CA LEU A 581 8.46 -6.14 35.24
C LEU A 581 8.92 -7.18 36.26
N VAL A 582 8.93 -8.45 35.88
CA VAL A 582 9.26 -9.59 36.76
C VAL A 582 10.49 -10.34 36.24
N ASP A 583 11.14 -11.10 37.13
CA ASP A 583 12.25 -12.00 36.77
C ASP A 583 11.79 -13.46 36.62
N GLU A 584 12.73 -14.36 36.29
CA GLU A 584 12.49 -15.82 36.17
C GLU A 584 11.98 -16.50 37.45
N ALA A 585 11.92 -15.80 38.58
CA ALA A 585 11.39 -16.28 39.85
C ALA A 585 10.11 -15.54 40.28
N ASP A 586 9.42 -14.89 39.32
CA ASP A 586 8.18 -14.12 39.49
C ASP A 586 8.28 -12.90 40.43
N ARG A 587 9.50 -12.47 40.77
CA ARG A 587 9.75 -11.36 41.69
C ARG A 587 9.63 -10.03 40.94
N VAL A 588 8.80 -9.13 41.47
CA VAL A 588 8.55 -7.80 40.85
C VAL A 588 9.79 -6.91 41.00
N VAL A 589 10.44 -6.62 39.87
CA VAL A 589 11.56 -5.67 39.75
C VAL A 589 11.05 -4.24 39.75
N ARG A 590 9.96 -4.00 39.00
CA ARG A 590 9.34 -2.68 38.85
C ARG A 590 7.84 -2.82 38.59
N ARG A 591 7.07 -1.81 38.98
CA ARG A 591 5.63 -1.68 38.68
C ARG A 591 5.33 -0.34 38.03
N GLY A 592 4.30 -0.31 37.19
CA GLY A 592 3.71 0.89 36.62
C GLY A 592 2.19 0.73 36.49
N PHE A 593 1.46 1.82 36.67
CA PHE A 593 0.00 1.86 36.59
C PHE A 593 -0.47 2.79 35.47
N VAL A 594 -1.49 2.34 34.74
CA VAL A 594 -2.04 3.07 33.60
C VAL A 594 -3.57 3.11 33.66
N LYS A 595 -4.14 4.32 33.62
CA LYS A 595 -5.59 4.53 33.57
C LYS A 595 -6.09 4.44 32.14
N VAL A 596 -7.12 3.64 31.92
CA VAL A 596 -7.80 3.51 30.62
C VAL A 596 -9.27 3.92 30.74
N GLU A 597 -9.90 4.33 29.65
CA GLU A 597 -11.36 4.57 29.55
C GLU A 597 -11.98 3.48 28.68
N ILE A 598 -13.03 2.83 29.15
CA ILE A 598 -13.82 1.90 28.35
C ILE A 598 -14.85 2.69 27.54
N VAL A 599 -14.84 2.57 26.21
CA VAL A 599 -15.67 3.35 25.29
C VAL A 599 -16.48 2.45 24.34
N ALA A 600 -17.49 3.04 23.71
CA ALA A 600 -18.11 2.48 22.51
C ALA A 600 -17.45 3.08 21.26
N ASP A 601 -17.33 2.26 20.21
CA ASP A 601 -17.05 2.78 18.87
C ASP A 601 -18.33 3.46 18.36
N LYS A 602 -18.25 4.75 18.00
CA LYS A 602 -19.37 5.45 17.35
C LYS A 602 -19.46 5.06 15.87
N VAL A 603 -20.66 4.94 15.35
CA VAL A 603 -20.90 5.06 13.90
C VAL A 603 -20.84 6.52 13.44
N ASP A 604 -20.66 6.74 12.14
CA ASP A 604 -20.55 8.08 11.55
C ASP A 604 -21.85 8.91 11.69
N ASP A 605 -21.70 10.24 11.58
CA ASP A 605 -22.82 11.19 11.60
C ASP A 605 -23.78 10.94 10.42
N ILE A 606 -25.10 10.90 10.70
CA ILE A 606 -26.11 10.67 9.67
C ILE A 606 -26.52 12.00 9.04
N VAL A 607 -26.51 12.07 7.70
CA VAL A 607 -27.00 13.22 6.93
C VAL A 607 -28.28 12.85 6.21
N ILE A 608 -29.33 13.64 6.45
CA ILE A 608 -30.62 13.57 5.75
C ILE A 608 -30.67 14.76 4.81
N ASP A 609 -30.41 14.51 3.53
CA ASP A 609 -30.30 15.53 2.49
C ASP A 609 -31.57 15.58 1.64
N THR A 610 -32.29 16.70 1.69
CA THR A 610 -33.54 16.91 0.95
C THR A 610 -33.38 18.10 0.02
N LYS A 611 -33.39 17.84 -1.30
CA LYS A 611 -33.53 18.88 -2.32
C LYS A 611 -35.01 19.10 -2.63
N TYR A 612 -35.40 20.36 -2.75
CA TYR A 612 -36.71 20.82 -3.20
C TYR A 612 -36.61 21.50 -4.57
N ASP A 613 -37.76 21.77 -5.18
CA ASP A 613 -37.85 22.50 -6.44
C ASP A 613 -37.44 23.97 -6.29
N ASP A 614 -37.07 24.59 -7.40
CA ASP A 614 -36.63 25.99 -7.46
C ASP A 614 -37.81 26.94 -7.14
N VAL A 615 -37.55 27.98 -6.35
CA VAL A 615 -38.51 29.01 -5.93
C VAL A 615 -38.31 30.26 -6.76
N VAL A 616 -39.37 30.75 -7.40
CA VAL A 616 -39.36 32.07 -8.05
C VAL A 616 -39.50 33.14 -6.97
N TYR A 617 -38.67 34.19 -7.03
CA TYR A 617 -38.78 35.32 -6.11
C TYR A 617 -39.99 36.22 -6.45
N SER A 618 -40.73 36.60 -5.41
CA SER A 618 -41.97 37.38 -5.49
C SER A 618 -41.86 38.72 -4.74
N CYS A 619 -42.17 38.78 -3.45
CA CYS A 619 -42.07 39.97 -2.58
C CYS A 619 -41.24 39.71 -1.30
N GLU A 620 -40.77 40.74 -0.60
CA GLU A 620 -40.00 40.59 0.67
C GLU A 620 -40.82 39.89 1.76
N GLU A 621 -42.11 40.22 1.90
CA GLU A 621 -42.99 39.66 2.93
C GLU A 621 -43.39 38.19 2.68
N ASP A 622 -43.10 37.62 1.51
CA ASP A 622 -43.45 36.23 1.22
C ASP A 622 -42.55 35.25 1.96
N HIS A 623 -43.18 34.21 2.51
CA HIS A 623 -42.52 33.18 3.29
C HIS A 623 -42.62 31.81 2.61
N HIS A 624 -41.48 31.15 2.47
CA HIS A 624 -41.40 29.77 1.97
C HIS A 624 -41.08 28.80 3.11
N SER A 625 -41.72 27.64 3.11
CA SER A 625 -41.57 26.66 4.18
C SER A 625 -41.49 25.22 3.73
N TYR A 626 -40.55 24.51 4.34
CA TYR A 626 -40.20 23.13 4.05
C TYR A 626 -40.24 22.30 5.32
N GLU A 627 -40.78 21.08 5.22
CA GLU A 627 -40.82 20.12 6.33
C GLU A 627 -40.12 18.82 5.92
N ILE A 628 -39.30 18.29 6.83
CA ILE A 628 -38.89 16.89 6.80
C ILE A 628 -39.85 16.15 7.73
N SER A 629 -40.75 15.36 7.13
CA SER A 629 -41.86 14.72 7.84
C SER A 629 -41.40 13.55 8.71
N GLU A 630 -42.22 13.20 9.71
CA GLU A 630 -42.01 12.01 10.56
C GLU A 630 -42.01 10.70 9.73
N ASP A 631 -42.78 10.64 8.63
CA ASP A 631 -42.72 9.52 7.68
C ASP A 631 -41.36 9.39 7.00
N TYR A 632 -40.77 10.51 6.58
CA TYR A 632 -39.44 10.55 5.96
C TYR A 632 -38.33 10.23 6.97
N MET A 633 -38.43 10.76 8.19
CA MET A 633 -37.51 10.41 9.28
C MET A 633 -37.63 8.93 9.66
N ARG A 634 -38.84 8.35 9.68
CA ARG A 634 -39.00 6.90 9.88
C ARG A 634 -38.26 6.08 8.83
N GLU A 635 -38.27 6.49 7.57
CA GLU A 635 -37.63 5.74 6.48
C GLU A 635 -36.13 6.00 6.32
N LYS A 636 -35.66 7.23 6.54
CA LYS A 636 -34.27 7.65 6.29
C LYS A 636 -33.41 7.74 7.55
N LEU A 637 -34.02 7.82 8.73
CA LEU A 637 -33.33 7.93 10.00
C LEU A 637 -33.65 6.74 10.92
N TYR A 638 -34.89 6.63 11.43
CA TYR A 638 -35.19 5.67 12.50
C TYR A 638 -34.99 4.20 12.07
N ARG A 639 -35.22 3.87 10.79
CA ARG A 639 -34.96 2.53 10.20
C ARG A 639 -33.53 2.32 9.69
N VAL A 640 -32.66 3.33 9.73
CA VAL A 640 -31.31 3.32 9.12
C VAL A 640 -30.22 3.45 10.18
N ILE A 641 -30.45 4.28 11.20
CA ILE A 641 -29.57 4.43 12.35
C ILE A 641 -29.36 3.08 13.06
N SER A 642 -28.13 2.86 13.51
CA SER A 642 -27.64 1.56 13.97
C SER A 642 -26.70 1.74 15.16
N ASP A 643 -26.68 0.77 16.07
CA ASP A 643 -25.65 0.65 17.13
C ASP A 643 -24.43 -0.17 16.67
N GLY A 644 -24.25 -0.32 15.35
CA GLY A 644 -23.22 -1.17 14.74
C GLY A 644 -23.50 -2.67 14.80
N LYS A 645 -24.57 -3.10 15.49
CA LYS A 645 -24.97 -4.53 15.62
C LYS A 645 -26.41 -4.76 15.18
N THR A 646 -27.28 -3.81 15.45
CA THR A 646 -28.71 -3.82 15.13
C THR A 646 -29.07 -2.55 14.37
N VAL A 647 -29.92 -2.68 13.35
CA VAL A 647 -30.40 -1.55 12.55
C VAL A 647 -31.82 -1.23 12.99
N GLY A 648 -32.06 0.04 13.33
CA GLY A 648 -33.33 0.53 13.84
C GLY A 648 -33.23 1.11 15.25
N ILE A 649 -33.90 2.23 15.47
CA ILE A 649 -34.20 2.82 16.79
C ILE A 649 -35.68 3.23 16.81
N SER A 650 -36.34 3.25 17.98
CA SER A 650 -37.66 3.90 18.06
C SER A 650 -37.52 5.44 18.02
N HIS A 651 -38.56 6.13 17.55
CA HIS A 651 -38.57 7.61 17.54
C HIS A 651 -38.43 8.18 18.97
N GLU A 652 -38.97 7.50 19.98
CA GLU A 652 -38.87 7.93 21.38
C GLU A 652 -37.45 7.77 21.93
N GLU A 653 -36.78 6.65 21.67
CA GLU A 653 -35.37 6.47 22.03
C GLU A 653 -34.49 7.51 21.32
N PHE A 654 -34.75 7.80 20.04
CA PHE A 654 -34.03 8.84 19.30
C PHE A 654 -34.20 10.22 19.93
N TRP A 655 -35.43 10.70 20.14
CA TRP A 655 -35.68 12.04 20.67
C TRP A 655 -35.36 12.21 22.16
N ASN A 656 -35.27 11.12 22.93
CA ASN A 656 -34.68 11.15 24.27
C ASN A 656 -33.15 11.22 24.22
N MET A 657 -32.51 10.54 23.27
CA MET A 657 -31.05 10.46 23.13
C MET A 657 -30.43 11.68 22.46
N TYR A 658 -31.10 12.32 21.51
CA TYR A 658 -30.61 13.48 20.77
C TYR A 658 -31.24 14.79 21.25
N TYR A 659 -30.51 15.90 21.12
CA TYR A 659 -30.96 17.26 21.43
C TYR A 659 -30.54 18.24 20.35
N LEU A 660 -31.27 19.35 20.19
CA LEU A 660 -30.93 20.39 19.22
C LEU A 660 -29.59 21.06 19.58
N ASP A 661 -28.62 20.98 18.67
CA ASP A 661 -27.36 21.71 18.77
C ASP A 661 -27.48 23.02 17.97
N ALA A 662 -28.21 23.98 18.57
CA ALA A 662 -28.57 25.24 17.92
C ALA A 662 -27.34 26.06 17.46
N ALA A 663 -26.20 25.90 18.12
CA ALA A 663 -24.95 26.56 17.74
C ALA A 663 -24.29 25.94 16.49
N ALA A 664 -24.59 24.67 16.19
CA ALA A 664 -24.13 23.99 14.98
C ALA A 664 -25.09 24.15 13.78
N CYS A 665 -26.27 24.78 13.97
CA CYS A 665 -27.22 25.06 12.91
C CYS A 665 -26.77 26.26 12.06
N VAL A 666 -26.80 26.11 10.74
CA VAL A 666 -26.27 27.08 9.78
C VAL A 666 -27.18 27.19 8.55
N VAL A 667 -27.29 28.38 7.98
CA VAL A 667 -27.80 28.60 6.63
C VAL A 667 -26.66 29.16 5.80
N THR A 668 -26.57 28.72 4.55
CA THR A 668 -25.62 29.24 3.57
C THR A 668 -26.35 29.70 2.32
N LYS A 669 -25.86 30.79 1.72
CA LYS A 669 -26.26 31.29 0.40
C LYS A 669 -25.03 31.22 -0.51
N ASN A 670 -25.15 30.55 -1.65
CA ASN A 670 -24.07 30.31 -2.61
C ASN A 670 -22.79 29.75 -1.93
N GLY A 671 -22.97 28.88 -0.94
CA GLY A 671 -21.89 28.25 -0.15
C GLY A 671 -21.28 29.11 0.97
N LEU A 672 -21.71 30.37 1.14
CA LEU A 672 -21.25 31.26 2.22
C LEU A 672 -22.29 31.33 3.35
N ALA A 673 -21.84 31.30 4.60
CA ALA A 673 -22.73 31.42 5.76
C ALA A 673 -23.53 32.75 5.74
N ASN A 674 -24.83 32.66 6.00
CA ASN A 674 -25.74 33.79 6.09
C ASN A 674 -26.59 33.62 7.36
N ASP A 675 -26.51 34.60 8.27
CA ASP A 675 -27.26 34.63 9.53
C ASP A 675 -28.50 35.55 9.48
N GLU A 676 -28.77 36.20 8.34
CA GLU A 676 -29.98 37.01 8.11
C GLU A 676 -31.17 36.14 7.68
N ILE A 677 -30.92 35.06 6.93
CA ILE A 677 -31.91 34.05 6.58
C ILE A 677 -32.22 33.17 7.80
N GLU A 678 -33.50 32.96 8.09
CA GLU A 678 -33.96 32.22 9.25
C GLU A 678 -33.42 30.78 9.29
N LYS A 679 -32.92 30.35 10.45
CA LYS A 679 -32.39 29.00 10.64
C LYS A 679 -33.52 27.97 10.78
N PRO A 680 -33.33 26.73 10.31
CA PRO A 680 -34.32 25.67 10.50
C PRO A 680 -34.52 25.37 11.99
N ILE A 681 -35.75 24.97 12.35
CA ILE A 681 -36.20 24.77 13.72
C ILE A 681 -36.75 23.35 13.95
N LEU A 682 -36.72 22.94 15.22
CA LEU A 682 -37.32 21.72 15.71
C LEU A 682 -38.68 22.06 16.34
N ILE A 683 -39.76 21.45 15.87
CA ILE A 683 -41.13 21.68 16.35
C ILE A 683 -41.63 20.42 17.05
N ASP A 684 -42.14 20.57 18.26
CA ASP A 684 -42.68 19.46 19.04
C ASP A 684 -44.08 19.04 18.55
N GLY A 685 -44.35 17.73 18.59
CA GLY A 685 -45.69 17.17 18.35
C GLY A 685 -46.70 17.54 19.46
N LEU A 686 -47.95 17.13 19.27
CA LEU A 686 -49.02 17.42 20.23
C LEU A 686 -48.77 16.71 21.58
N TYR A 687 -48.71 17.50 22.65
CA TYR A 687 -48.38 17.05 24.02
C TYR A 687 -49.27 15.90 24.56
N PHE A 688 -50.49 15.75 24.03
CA PHE A 688 -51.48 14.78 24.53
C PHE A 688 -51.33 13.37 23.95
N ASP A 689 -50.55 13.19 22.87
CA ASP A 689 -50.42 11.91 22.17
C ASP A 689 -49.48 10.91 22.89
N GLY A 690 -48.81 11.34 23.97
CA GLY A 690 -47.92 10.52 24.79
C GLY A 690 -46.63 10.08 24.10
N LYS A 691 -46.43 10.46 22.84
CA LYS A 691 -45.33 10.05 21.97
C LYS A 691 -44.38 11.21 21.76
N ALA A 692 -43.09 10.99 21.97
CA ALA A 692 -42.06 11.94 21.61
C ALA A 692 -41.87 11.96 20.08
N THR A 693 -42.73 12.68 19.38
CA THR A 693 -42.60 13.00 17.95
C THR A 693 -42.22 14.47 17.80
N LYS A 694 -41.39 14.78 16.80
CA LYS A 694 -40.98 16.13 16.46
C LYS A 694 -40.93 16.26 14.94
N LYS A 695 -41.01 17.49 14.44
CA LYS A 695 -40.86 17.84 13.02
C LYS A 695 -39.64 18.73 12.85
N VAL A 696 -38.89 18.53 11.77
CA VAL A 696 -37.80 19.43 11.38
C VAL A 696 -38.33 20.32 10.27
N LYS A 697 -38.45 21.62 10.55
CA LYS A 697 -39.09 22.59 9.65
C LYS A 697 -38.17 23.76 9.38
N TRP A 698 -38.08 24.17 8.13
CA TRP A 698 -37.46 25.43 7.73
C TRP A 698 -38.54 26.38 7.23
N ASN A 699 -38.44 27.66 7.59
CA ASN A 699 -39.35 28.71 7.16
C ASN A 699 -38.55 30.01 7.11
N PHE A 700 -38.48 30.63 5.93
CA PHE A 700 -37.72 31.86 5.73
C PHE A 700 -38.51 32.87 4.88
N SER A 701 -38.23 34.15 5.08
CA SER A 701 -38.73 35.24 4.22
C SER A 701 -37.86 35.35 2.96
N LEU A 702 -38.49 35.55 1.81
CA LEU A 702 -37.76 35.77 0.55
C LEU A 702 -36.95 37.06 0.59
N GLY A 703 -37.43 38.12 1.25
CA GLY A 703 -36.66 39.36 1.43
C GLY A 703 -35.31 39.16 2.13
N LYS A 704 -35.22 38.23 3.09
CA LYS A 704 -33.96 37.89 3.79
C LYS A 704 -32.96 37.15 2.93
N VAL A 705 -33.35 36.70 1.73
CA VAL A 705 -32.40 36.19 0.73
C VAL A 705 -31.54 37.34 0.19
N GLY A 706 -32.11 38.53 -0.04
CA GLY A 706 -31.47 39.65 -0.75
C GLY A 706 -31.02 39.29 -2.17
N ILE A 707 -30.22 40.15 -2.81
CA ILE A 707 -29.80 40.08 -4.23
C ILE A 707 -29.52 38.65 -4.72
N ILE A 708 -30.34 38.15 -5.64
CA ILE A 708 -30.34 36.77 -6.14
C ILE A 708 -29.32 36.59 -7.27
N GLY A 709 -29.25 37.55 -8.18
CA GLY A 709 -28.44 37.49 -9.40
C GLY A 709 -28.99 36.55 -10.47
N THR A 710 -28.47 36.69 -11.69
CA THR A 710 -28.96 35.98 -12.89
C THR A 710 -28.76 34.46 -12.87
N GLU A 711 -27.87 33.94 -12.03
CA GLU A 711 -27.63 32.50 -11.88
C GLU A 711 -28.55 31.84 -10.84
N GLY A 712 -29.29 32.65 -10.07
CA GLY A 712 -30.04 32.22 -8.88
C GLY A 712 -29.18 32.15 -7.61
N ALA A 713 -29.86 32.08 -6.46
CA ALA A 713 -29.26 31.91 -5.15
C ALA A 713 -29.50 30.49 -4.64
N ASP A 714 -28.44 29.69 -4.55
CA ASP A 714 -28.48 28.35 -3.95
C ASP A 714 -28.44 28.47 -2.41
N LEU A 715 -29.50 28.03 -1.75
CA LEU A 715 -29.62 28.04 -0.29
C LEU A 715 -29.47 26.61 0.27
N GLU A 716 -28.52 26.42 1.18
CA GLU A 716 -28.42 25.19 1.98
C GLU A 716 -28.57 25.52 3.47
N ALA A 717 -29.65 25.01 4.08
CA ALA A 717 -29.94 25.15 5.50
C ALA A 717 -29.75 23.81 6.22
N THR A 718 -29.01 23.80 7.33
CA THR A 718 -28.72 22.59 8.12
C THR A 718 -29.20 22.76 9.57
N LEU A 719 -30.11 21.89 10.01
CA LEU A 719 -30.40 21.68 11.43
C LEU A 719 -29.56 20.51 11.95
N VAL A 720 -28.91 20.69 13.10
CA VAL A 720 -28.06 19.67 13.72
C VAL A 720 -28.66 19.25 15.06
N VAL A 721 -28.82 17.94 15.25
CA VAL A 721 -29.09 17.37 16.58
C VAL A 721 -27.90 16.54 17.03
N LYS A 722 -27.54 16.64 18.31
CA LYS A 722 -26.38 15.99 18.93
C LYS A 722 -26.80 14.97 19.97
N ASN A 723 -26.06 13.87 20.06
CA ASN A 723 -26.27 12.79 21.02
C ASN A 723 -25.87 13.24 22.44
N ARG A 724 -26.75 13.01 23.42
CA ARG A 724 -26.50 13.30 24.85
C ARG A 724 -25.46 12.36 25.48
N ILE A 725 -25.25 11.18 24.90
CA ILE A 725 -24.40 10.12 25.45
C ILE A 725 -23.04 10.15 24.73
N ASN A 726 -22.05 10.80 25.37
CA ASN A 726 -20.69 10.98 24.82
C ASN A 726 -20.03 9.69 24.32
N SER A 727 -20.24 8.58 25.04
CA SER A 727 -19.71 7.25 24.72
C SER A 727 -20.88 6.29 24.51
N SER A 728 -21.50 6.35 23.33
CA SER A 728 -22.50 5.38 22.85
C SER A 728 -22.12 4.88 21.46
N GLU A 729 -22.74 3.80 20.99
CA GLU A 729 -22.49 3.24 19.65
C GLU A 729 -23.19 4.02 18.52
N TYR A 730 -24.13 4.90 18.88
CA TYR A 730 -24.91 5.71 17.95
C TYR A 730 -24.13 6.94 17.43
N PRO A 731 -24.54 7.55 16.30
CA PRO A 731 -23.91 8.76 15.75
C PRO A 731 -23.69 9.86 16.79
N GLU A 732 -22.65 10.70 16.63
CA GLU A 732 -22.54 11.89 17.48
C GLU A 732 -23.58 12.94 17.09
N ARG A 733 -23.84 13.11 15.80
CA ARG A 733 -24.81 14.06 15.26
C ARG A 733 -25.70 13.44 14.17
N VAL A 734 -26.86 14.04 14.00
CA VAL A 734 -27.71 13.88 12.82
C VAL A 734 -27.95 15.26 12.22
N LEU A 735 -27.71 15.39 10.92
CA LEU A 735 -27.75 16.64 10.17
C LEU A 735 -28.93 16.57 9.19
N PHE A 736 -29.90 17.48 9.35
CA PHE A 736 -31.05 17.63 8.48
C PHE A 736 -30.78 18.79 7.52
N LYS A 737 -30.56 18.48 6.24
CA LYS A 737 -30.23 19.46 5.21
C LYS A 737 -31.42 19.73 4.28
N PHE A 738 -31.69 21.01 4.07
CA PHE A 738 -32.62 21.52 3.08
C PHE A 738 -31.81 22.21 1.98
N LYS A 739 -32.09 21.87 0.72
CA LYS A 739 -31.50 22.51 -0.46
C LYS A 739 -32.60 23.09 -1.33
N VAL A 740 -32.57 24.40 -1.50
CA VAL A 740 -33.56 25.18 -2.26
C VAL A 740 -32.79 26.16 -3.13
N LYS A 741 -33.21 26.36 -4.38
CA LYS A 741 -32.67 27.42 -5.22
C LYS A 741 -33.71 28.52 -5.38
N VAL A 742 -33.35 29.77 -5.14
CA VAL A 742 -34.20 30.93 -5.41
C VAL A 742 -33.77 31.53 -6.74
N VAL A 743 -34.72 31.80 -7.65
CA VAL A 743 -34.46 32.32 -9.00
C VAL A 743 -35.25 33.61 -9.26
N LEU A 744 -34.73 34.45 -10.15
CA LEU A 744 -35.40 35.68 -10.55
C LEU A 744 -36.65 35.40 -11.41
N PRO A 745 -37.75 36.14 -11.20
CA PRO A 745 -38.93 36.06 -12.04
C PRO A 745 -38.61 36.42 -13.50
N GLN A 746 -39.37 35.83 -14.42
CA GLN A 746 -39.22 36.06 -15.85
C GLN A 746 -40.27 37.05 -16.34
N PHE A 747 -39.80 38.06 -17.10
CA PHE A 747 -40.62 39.13 -17.67
C PHE A 747 -40.66 38.99 -19.20
N LYS A 748 -41.85 39.12 -19.78
CA LYS A 748 -42.08 39.04 -21.23
C LYS A 748 -42.64 40.36 -21.72
N LEU A 749 -41.80 41.17 -22.36
CA LEU A 749 -42.20 42.44 -22.97
C LEU A 749 -42.79 42.21 -24.37
N ASP A 750 -44.09 42.48 -24.54
CA ASP A 750 -44.67 42.74 -25.86
C ASP A 750 -44.54 44.23 -26.17
N LYS A 751 -43.89 44.55 -27.29
CA LYS A 751 -43.68 45.93 -27.71
C LYS A 751 -43.80 46.10 -29.22
N LYS A 752 -44.27 47.28 -29.61
CA LYS A 752 -44.37 47.69 -31.01
C LYS A 752 -44.00 49.16 -31.16
N GLU A 753 -42.89 49.45 -31.83
CA GLU A 753 -42.42 50.83 -32.03
C GLU A 753 -43.45 51.69 -32.77
N ASN A 754 -43.65 52.92 -32.30
CA ASN A 754 -44.58 53.87 -32.90
C ASN A 754 -43.97 54.53 -34.15
N ASP A 755 -44.53 54.20 -35.33
CA ASP A 755 -44.09 54.69 -36.64
C ASP A 755 -43.96 56.23 -36.74
N LEU A 756 -44.81 56.97 -36.03
CA LEU A 756 -44.78 58.43 -36.03
C LEU A 756 -43.50 58.96 -35.39
N TYR A 757 -43.12 58.38 -34.25
CA TYR A 757 -42.02 58.88 -33.44
C TYR A 757 -40.70 58.15 -33.68
N TRP A 758 -40.65 57.00 -34.33
CA TRP A 758 -39.36 56.37 -34.65
C TRP A 758 -38.74 56.80 -35.98
N LYS A 759 -37.41 56.86 -36.01
CA LYS A 759 -36.61 56.93 -37.22
C LYS A 759 -36.40 55.50 -37.72
N LYS A 760 -36.59 55.29 -39.02
CA LYS A 760 -36.24 54.04 -39.71
C LYS A 760 -34.95 54.17 -40.52
N ASP A 761 -34.25 53.05 -40.67
CA ASP A 761 -33.23 52.80 -41.68
C ASP A 761 -33.62 51.53 -42.45
N GLY A 762 -34.03 51.69 -43.71
CA GLY A 762 -34.86 50.69 -44.40
C GLY A 762 -36.13 50.40 -43.61
N ASP A 763 -36.39 49.12 -43.33
CA ASP A 763 -37.54 48.67 -42.54
C ASP A 763 -37.27 48.65 -41.02
N LYS A 764 -36.03 48.90 -40.57
CA LYS A 764 -35.66 48.78 -39.15
C LYS A 764 -35.84 50.10 -38.40
N TYR A 765 -36.49 50.05 -37.24
CA TYR A 765 -36.48 51.14 -36.26
C TYR A 765 -35.07 51.29 -35.67
N VAL A 766 -34.53 52.52 -35.65
CA VAL A 766 -33.14 52.79 -35.21
C VAL A 766 -33.00 53.82 -34.10
N ALA A 767 -33.96 54.74 -33.95
CA ALA A 767 -34.02 55.64 -32.78
C ALA A 767 -35.40 56.31 -32.64
N PHE A 768 -35.86 56.50 -31.39
CA PHE A 768 -36.99 57.35 -31.03
C PHE A 768 -36.64 58.82 -31.27
N LYS A 769 -37.40 59.51 -32.13
CA LYS A 769 -37.20 60.90 -32.56
C LYS A 769 -37.90 61.84 -31.58
N VAL A 770 -37.10 62.57 -30.81
CA VAL A 770 -37.60 63.60 -29.88
C VAL A 770 -37.43 64.96 -30.55
N ASN A 771 -38.54 65.67 -30.74
CA ASN A 771 -38.58 67.00 -31.37
C ASN A 771 -38.89 68.06 -30.29
N VAL A 772 -38.62 69.33 -30.56
CA VAL A 772 -39.25 70.39 -29.77
C VAL A 772 -40.75 70.43 -30.05
N ALA A 773 -41.53 70.89 -29.07
CA ALA A 773 -42.97 71.06 -29.18
C ALA A 773 -43.40 71.76 -30.50
N VAL A 774 -44.61 71.44 -30.97
CA VAL A 774 -45.20 72.10 -32.14
C VAL A 774 -45.70 73.49 -31.73
N PRO A 775 -45.24 74.60 -32.34
CA PRO A 775 -45.77 75.92 -32.01
C PRO A 775 -47.24 76.03 -32.45
N GLU A 776 -48.09 76.41 -31.49
CA GLU A 776 -49.54 76.63 -31.64
C GLU A 776 -49.87 77.62 -32.78
N ASN A 777 -49.08 78.68 -32.91
CA ASN A 777 -49.30 79.73 -33.90
C ASN A 777 -47.98 80.45 -34.27
N ASP A 778 -48.07 81.40 -35.20
CA ASP A 778 -46.95 82.17 -35.73
C ASP A 778 -46.24 83.06 -34.69
N LYS A 779 -46.85 83.26 -33.51
CA LYS A 779 -46.43 84.14 -32.43
C LYS A 779 -46.11 83.42 -31.12
N SER A 780 -46.12 82.09 -31.08
CA SER A 780 -45.76 81.31 -29.88
C SER A 780 -44.39 81.74 -29.32
N GLU A 781 -44.29 81.86 -28.00
CA GLU A 781 -43.12 82.42 -27.32
C GLU A 781 -41.97 81.42 -27.13
N ALA A 782 -40.77 81.94 -26.84
CA ALA A 782 -39.52 81.18 -26.85
C ALA A 782 -39.41 80.11 -25.75
N ASP A 783 -40.10 80.32 -24.64
CA ASP A 783 -40.21 79.42 -23.49
C ASP A 783 -40.95 78.12 -23.85
N ARG A 784 -41.95 78.17 -24.73
CA ARG A 784 -42.72 77.00 -25.19
C ARG A 784 -41.95 76.08 -26.14
N CYS A 785 -40.82 76.51 -26.68
CA CYS A 785 -39.95 75.66 -27.50
C CYS A 785 -39.01 74.85 -26.61
N VAL A 786 -39.57 73.79 -26.02
CA VAL A 786 -38.91 72.77 -25.19
C VAL A 786 -38.85 71.44 -25.92
N PHE A 787 -37.80 70.66 -25.67
CA PHE A 787 -37.85 69.21 -25.85
C PHE A 787 -38.45 68.61 -24.59
N LYS A 788 -39.66 68.07 -24.70
CA LYS A 788 -40.32 67.27 -23.68
C LYS A 788 -41.21 66.28 -24.44
N THR A 789 -40.93 65.00 -24.32
CA THR A 789 -41.68 63.94 -25.03
C THR A 789 -41.76 62.74 -24.10
N SER A 790 -42.98 62.24 -23.87
CA SER A 790 -43.22 61.04 -23.09
C SER A 790 -42.46 59.86 -23.69
N LEU A 791 -41.91 59.00 -22.84
CA LEU A 791 -41.29 57.75 -23.26
C LEU A 791 -42.32 56.73 -23.74
N TRP A 792 -43.58 56.79 -23.27
CA TRP A 792 -44.67 55.94 -23.75
C TRP A 792 -44.96 56.14 -25.24
N GLU A 793 -44.82 57.37 -25.76
CA GLU A 793 -44.99 57.67 -27.20
C GLU A 793 -43.98 56.94 -28.10
N ALA A 794 -42.93 56.33 -27.54
CA ALA A 794 -42.03 55.46 -28.30
C ALA A 794 -42.73 54.21 -28.83
N TYR A 795 -43.81 53.74 -28.21
CA TYR A 795 -44.42 52.46 -28.54
C TYR A 795 -45.94 52.59 -28.69
N SER A 796 -46.52 51.92 -29.70
CA SER A 796 -47.99 51.85 -29.85
C SER A 796 -48.62 50.73 -29.01
N THR A 797 -47.77 49.86 -28.48
CA THR A 797 -48.07 48.73 -27.59
C THR A 797 -46.81 48.54 -26.76
N TYR A 798 -46.92 48.52 -25.43
CA TYR A 798 -45.80 48.38 -24.49
C TYR A 798 -46.33 47.78 -23.20
N GLU A 799 -46.52 46.47 -23.20
CA GLU A 799 -47.11 45.71 -22.12
C GLU A 799 -46.12 44.60 -21.75
N PHE A 800 -45.92 44.34 -20.46
CA PHE A 800 -45.06 43.25 -20.02
C PHE A 800 -45.80 42.31 -19.09
N ASP A 801 -45.83 41.03 -19.47
CA ASP A 801 -46.36 39.95 -18.65
C ASP A 801 -45.28 39.43 -17.70
N ILE A 802 -45.72 39.04 -16.51
CA ILE A 802 -44.92 38.32 -15.51
C ILE A 802 -45.47 36.89 -15.46
N ASP A 803 -44.58 35.90 -15.51
CA ASP A 803 -45.02 34.49 -15.49
C ASP A 803 -45.65 34.03 -14.16
N ASP A 804 -45.62 34.87 -13.11
CA ASP A 804 -46.28 34.65 -11.83
C ASP A 804 -46.92 35.95 -11.28
N TYR A 805 -48.14 35.85 -10.77
CA TYR A 805 -48.95 36.99 -10.30
C TYR A 805 -48.67 37.32 -8.84
N GLY A 806 -47.46 37.79 -8.54
CA GLY A 806 -47.06 38.13 -7.17
C GLY A 806 -45.71 38.83 -6.99
N VAL A 807 -45.08 39.37 -8.04
CA VAL A 807 -43.76 40.01 -7.91
C VAL A 807 -43.89 41.48 -7.50
N CYS A 808 -43.15 41.90 -6.47
CA CYS A 808 -43.06 43.29 -6.04
C CYS A 808 -41.82 43.97 -6.67
N PHE A 809 -42.03 45.09 -7.36
CA PHE A 809 -40.99 45.86 -8.02
C PHE A 809 -41.34 47.35 -8.15
N GLU A 810 -40.30 48.18 -8.26
CA GLU A 810 -40.39 49.58 -8.66
C GLU A 810 -39.97 49.70 -10.14
N GLU A 811 -40.68 50.52 -10.93
CA GLU A 811 -40.31 50.83 -12.32
C GLU A 811 -39.48 52.12 -12.36
N GLU A 812 -38.38 52.13 -13.14
CA GLU A 812 -37.59 53.33 -13.39
C GLU A 812 -37.05 53.38 -14.83
N TYR A 813 -36.89 54.60 -15.36
CA TYR A 813 -36.13 54.84 -16.58
C TYR A 813 -34.77 55.47 -16.25
N GLU A 814 -33.71 55.01 -16.91
CA GLU A 814 -32.36 55.57 -16.77
C GLU A 814 -31.75 55.93 -18.12
N ILE A 815 -31.14 57.13 -18.23
CA ILE A 815 -30.26 57.46 -19.37
C ILE A 815 -28.91 56.81 -19.12
N ILE A 816 -28.66 55.66 -19.73
CA ILE A 816 -27.42 54.89 -19.51
C ILE A 816 -26.24 55.35 -20.38
N LYS A 817 -26.50 56.02 -21.53
CA LYS A 817 -25.46 56.43 -22.50
C LYS A 817 -25.89 57.72 -23.23
N THR A 818 -24.95 58.57 -23.63
CA THR A 818 -25.18 59.71 -24.54
C THR A 818 -24.12 59.80 -25.63
N TYR A 819 -24.47 60.36 -26.79
CA TYR A 819 -23.57 60.49 -27.94
C TYR A 819 -23.61 61.92 -28.51
N ASN A 820 -22.43 62.54 -28.64
CA ASN A 820 -22.25 63.81 -29.32
C ASN A 820 -21.70 63.53 -30.73
N ASN A 821 -22.42 63.97 -31.78
CA ASN A 821 -22.03 63.79 -33.17
C ASN A 821 -21.70 62.32 -33.54
N GLY A 822 -22.42 61.38 -32.93
CA GLY A 822 -22.23 59.93 -33.09
C GLY A 822 -20.99 59.34 -32.40
N ILE A 823 -20.41 60.04 -31.42
CA ILE A 823 -19.32 59.55 -30.56
C ILE A 823 -19.85 59.45 -29.13
N LEU A 824 -19.64 58.31 -28.46
CA LEU A 824 -20.03 58.07 -27.07
C LEU A 824 -19.34 59.07 -26.14
N THR A 825 -20.09 59.71 -25.25
CA THR A 825 -19.54 60.63 -24.25
C THR A 825 -18.95 59.88 -23.04
N SER A 826 -17.96 60.47 -22.37
CA SER A 826 -17.27 59.84 -21.23
C SER A 826 -18.11 59.73 -19.95
N LYS A 827 -19.15 60.55 -19.84
CA LYS A 827 -20.24 60.46 -18.87
C LYS A 827 -21.56 60.76 -19.60
N VAL A 828 -22.69 60.41 -18.99
CA VAL A 828 -24.01 60.88 -19.44
C VAL A 828 -24.03 62.42 -19.36
N MET A 829 -24.49 63.08 -20.42
CA MET A 829 -24.55 64.54 -20.48
C MET A 829 -25.64 65.08 -19.55
N GLU A 830 -25.28 65.92 -18.58
CA GLU A 830 -26.17 66.44 -17.52
C GLU A 830 -27.36 67.25 -18.07
N GLY A 831 -27.20 67.88 -19.23
CA GLY A 831 -28.29 68.56 -19.94
C GLY A 831 -29.28 67.64 -20.66
N VAL A 832 -29.07 66.32 -20.70
CA VAL A 832 -30.08 65.34 -21.15
C VAL A 832 -30.77 64.78 -19.91
N LYS A 833 -32.07 65.01 -19.77
CA LYS A 833 -32.79 64.76 -18.51
C LYS A 833 -34.04 63.92 -18.71
N LEU A 834 -34.26 63.01 -17.79
CA LEU A 834 -35.58 62.44 -17.52
C LEU A 834 -36.31 63.35 -16.53
N LEU A 835 -37.61 63.51 -16.73
CA LEU A 835 -38.52 64.27 -15.86
C LEU A 835 -39.77 63.42 -15.67
N SER A 836 -40.09 63.06 -14.43
CA SER A 836 -41.31 62.32 -14.09
C SER A 836 -42.39 63.31 -13.62
N GLU A 837 -43.55 63.33 -14.29
CA GLU A 837 -44.67 64.22 -13.98
C GLU A 837 -46.00 63.47 -14.20
N GLU A 838 -46.91 63.49 -13.22
CA GLU A 838 -48.26 62.89 -13.31
C GLU A 838 -48.26 61.45 -13.87
N ASP A 839 -47.40 60.59 -13.31
CA ASP A 839 -47.23 59.17 -13.67
C ASP A 839 -46.71 58.91 -15.11
N ASP A 840 -46.11 59.92 -15.76
CA ASP A 840 -45.47 59.84 -17.08
C ASP A 840 -44.00 60.30 -17.03
N ASP A 841 -43.11 59.58 -17.73
CA ASP A 841 -41.68 59.87 -17.82
C ASP A 841 -41.34 60.53 -19.15
N PHE A 842 -40.78 61.74 -19.08
CA PHE A 842 -40.44 62.56 -20.22
C PHE A 842 -38.94 62.62 -20.43
N ILE A 843 -38.49 62.31 -21.65
CA ILE A 843 -37.13 62.66 -22.09
C ILE A 843 -37.10 64.12 -22.56
N SER A 844 -36.12 64.86 -22.07
CA SER A 844 -36.00 66.31 -22.25
C SER A 844 -34.56 66.78 -22.42
N LEU A 845 -34.39 68.00 -22.92
CA LEU A 845 -33.10 68.68 -23.05
C LEU A 845 -33.13 70.02 -22.29
N ASP A 846 -32.07 70.29 -21.53
CA ASP A 846 -31.84 71.58 -20.91
C ASP A 846 -31.46 72.62 -21.97
N LYS A 847 -32.33 73.63 -22.14
CA LYS A 847 -32.15 74.73 -23.09
C LYS A 847 -31.00 75.67 -22.74
N ASN A 848 -30.46 75.60 -21.53
CA ASN A 848 -29.35 76.44 -21.09
C ASN A 848 -27.98 75.76 -21.25
N ASP A 849 -27.93 74.43 -21.19
CA ASP A 849 -26.70 73.63 -21.32
C ASP A 849 -25.94 73.93 -22.64
N THR A 850 -24.63 74.10 -22.54
CA THR A 850 -23.76 74.45 -23.68
C THR A 850 -23.35 73.24 -24.51
N GLU A 851 -23.07 72.10 -23.86
CA GLU A 851 -22.68 70.86 -24.54
C GLU A 851 -23.86 70.29 -25.33
N VAL A 852 -25.07 70.34 -24.77
CA VAL A 852 -26.33 69.98 -25.46
C VAL A 852 -26.53 70.83 -26.72
N LYS A 853 -26.34 72.15 -26.63
CA LYS A 853 -26.42 73.06 -27.79
C LYS A 853 -25.39 72.69 -28.86
N GLU A 854 -24.16 72.39 -28.49
CA GLU A 854 -23.14 71.99 -29.45
C GLU A 854 -23.49 70.64 -30.12
N ALA A 855 -23.81 69.63 -29.31
CA ALA A 855 -24.13 68.28 -29.79
C ALA A 855 -25.37 68.25 -30.69
N LEU A 856 -26.45 68.94 -30.31
CA LEU A 856 -27.71 69.02 -31.08
C LEU A 856 -27.52 69.68 -32.45
N ASN A 857 -26.63 70.67 -32.55
CA ASN A 857 -26.34 71.37 -33.80
C ASN A 857 -25.22 70.70 -34.63
N SER A 858 -24.56 69.67 -34.10
CA SER A 858 -23.55 68.87 -34.81
C SER A 858 -24.13 68.09 -36.01
N PRO A 859 -23.32 67.71 -37.02
CA PRO A 859 -23.79 67.02 -38.22
C PRO A 859 -24.61 65.73 -38.00
N LYS A 860 -24.25 64.90 -36.99
CA LYS A 860 -25.02 63.69 -36.62
C LYS A 860 -26.00 63.93 -35.46
N GLY A 861 -25.96 65.10 -34.81
CA GLY A 861 -26.86 65.47 -33.72
C GLY A 861 -26.46 64.90 -32.36
N LEU A 862 -27.39 65.06 -31.41
CA LEU A 862 -27.34 64.53 -30.05
C LEU A 862 -28.23 63.29 -29.96
N GLN A 863 -27.74 62.26 -29.27
CA GLN A 863 -28.45 60.99 -29.07
C GLN A 863 -28.24 60.48 -27.64
N ALA A 864 -29.18 59.68 -27.14
CA ALA A 864 -29.11 59.06 -25.81
C ALA A 864 -29.59 57.59 -25.90
N VAL A 865 -29.16 56.73 -24.99
CA VAL A 865 -29.80 55.41 -24.79
C VAL A 865 -30.50 55.44 -23.45
N VAL A 866 -31.79 55.11 -23.47
CA VAL A 866 -32.65 55.00 -22.30
C VAL A 866 -32.90 53.51 -22.05
N ALA A 867 -32.76 53.09 -20.79
CA ALA A 867 -33.13 51.77 -20.32
C ALA A 867 -34.41 51.87 -19.49
N HIS A 868 -35.35 50.95 -19.71
CA HIS A 868 -36.46 50.69 -18.79
C HIS A 868 -36.02 49.58 -17.83
N LYS A 869 -36.15 49.81 -16.54
CA LYS A 869 -35.64 48.94 -15.48
C LYS A 869 -36.72 48.66 -14.44
N LEU A 870 -36.73 47.42 -13.98
CA LEU A 870 -37.55 46.94 -12.88
C LEU A 870 -36.61 46.62 -11.72
N LYS A 871 -36.81 47.27 -10.58
CA LYS A 871 -36.02 47.06 -9.36
C LYS A 871 -36.84 46.25 -8.38
N LEU A 872 -36.41 45.02 -8.13
CA LEU A 872 -37.08 44.11 -7.18
C LEU A 872 -36.75 44.49 -5.74
N GLU A 873 -37.61 44.11 -4.80
CA GLU A 873 -37.37 44.30 -3.35
C GLU A 873 -36.11 43.55 -2.85
N SER A 874 -35.65 42.51 -3.56
CA SER A 874 -34.37 41.83 -3.29
C SER A 874 -33.14 42.74 -3.50
N GLY A 875 -33.31 43.87 -4.20
CA GLY A 875 -32.24 44.74 -4.69
C GLY A 875 -31.71 44.35 -6.08
N ASP A 876 -32.25 43.31 -6.73
CA ASP A 876 -31.92 42.99 -8.12
C ASP A 876 -32.56 44.02 -9.09
N VAL A 877 -31.82 44.39 -10.14
CA VAL A 877 -32.30 45.33 -11.17
C VAL A 877 -32.33 44.62 -12.52
N ILE A 878 -33.54 44.47 -13.07
CA ILE A 878 -33.82 43.79 -14.33
C ILE A 878 -34.04 44.86 -15.40
N THR A 879 -33.22 44.85 -16.47
CA THR A 879 -33.42 45.75 -17.60
C THR A 879 -34.41 45.13 -18.58
N LEU A 880 -35.63 45.66 -18.60
CA LEU A 880 -36.74 45.17 -19.42
C LEU A 880 -36.57 45.56 -20.90
N ASN A 881 -35.99 46.74 -21.15
CA ASN A 881 -35.81 47.27 -22.51
C ASN A 881 -34.65 48.29 -22.58
N GLU A 882 -33.93 48.35 -23.70
CA GLU A 882 -33.03 49.46 -24.04
C GLU A 882 -33.41 50.05 -25.41
N PHE A 883 -33.44 51.37 -25.54
CA PHE A 883 -33.69 52.03 -26.82
C PHE A 883 -32.90 53.33 -27.00
N MET A 884 -32.53 53.60 -28.26
CA MET A 884 -31.85 54.83 -28.67
C MET A 884 -32.86 55.95 -28.89
N VAL A 885 -32.59 57.12 -28.34
CA VAL A 885 -33.27 58.40 -28.57
C VAL A 885 -32.39 59.28 -29.45
N THR A 886 -32.97 59.95 -30.44
CA THR A 886 -32.30 60.93 -31.29
C THR A 886 -33.04 62.26 -31.22
N PHE A 887 -32.32 63.32 -30.85
CA PHE A 887 -32.91 64.65 -30.71
C PHE A 887 -32.87 65.38 -32.06
N VAL A 888 -34.05 65.73 -32.57
CA VAL A 888 -34.21 66.38 -33.87
C VAL A 888 -34.00 67.88 -33.71
N ARG A 889 -32.99 68.39 -34.41
CA ARG A 889 -32.61 69.81 -34.37
C ARG A 889 -33.78 70.73 -34.77
N PRO A 890 -34.16 71.73 -33.95
CA PRO A 890 -35.36 72.54 -34.18
C PRO A 890 -35.37 73.37 -35.46
N VAL A 891 -34.20 73.89 -35.87
CA VAL A 891 -34.03 74.82 -36.99
C VAL A 891 -32.88 74.35 -37.89
N ASN A 892 -33.06 74.48 -39.21
CA ASN A 892 -32.12 74.06 -40.24
C ASN A 892 -31.91 75.14 -41.31
N LEU A 893 -30.67 75.28 -41.78
CA LEU A 893 -30.29 76.20 -42.85
C LEU A 893 -30.69 75.65 -44.24
N ASN A 894 -31.70 76.26 -44.85
CA ASN A 894 -32.14 75.99 -46.21
C ASN A 894 -31.41 76.93 -47.19
N MET A 895 -30.10 76.71 -47.36
CA MET A 895 -29.28 77.46 -48.31
C MET A 895 -29.77 77.22 -49.76
N PRO A 896 -29.94 78.27 -50.58
CA PRO A 896 -30.37 78.10 -51.96
C PRO A 896 -29.34 77.33 -52.79
N LYS A 897 -29.83 76.48 -53.68
CA LYS A 897 -29.02 75.69 -54.63
C LYS A 897 -28.94 76.40 -55.98
N ASN A 898 -27.91 76.09 -56.76
CA ASN A 898 -27.69 76.61 -58.11
C ASN A 898 -27.60 78.14 -58.19
N VAL A 899 -27.12 78.77 -57.10
CA VAL A 899 -26.82 80.20 -57.04
C VAL A 899 -25.66 80.50 -57.98
N GLN A 900 -25.78 81.58 -58.76
CA GLN A 900 -24.76 81.97 -59.74
C GLN A 900 -24.50 83.47 -59.71
N VAL A 901 -23.28 83.86 -60.07
CA VAL A 901 -22.88 85.22 -60.40
C VAL A 901 -22.16 85.21 -61.74
N LYS A 902 -22.14 86.36 -62.43
CA LYS A 902 -21.34 86.60 -63.62
C LYS A 902 -20.14 87.47 -63.26
N ASP A 903 -18.96 87.05 -63.72
CA ASP A 903 -17.76 87.87 -63.61
C ASP A 903 -17.84 89.10 -64.53
N ALA A 904 -17.29 90.22 -64.08
CA ALA A 904 -17.43 91.54 -64.71
C ALA A 904 -16.14 92.36 -64.54
N LYS A 905 -15.86 93.23 -65.51
CA LYS A 905 -14.65 94.08 -65.52
C LYS A 905 -14.73 95.25 -64.53
N ASP A 906 -15.95 95.68 -64.21
CA ASP A 906 -16.29 96.77 -63.32
C ASP A 906 -17.68 96.56 -62.69
N GLY A 907 -17.92 97.10 -61.50
CA GLY A 907 -19.19 97.01 -60.75
C GLY A 907 -19.41 95.73 -59.93
N GLY A 908 -19.05 94.56 -60.47
CA GLY A 908 -19.31 93.26 -59.85
C GLY A 908 -20.77 92.80 -59.94
N ASP A 909 -21.08 91.62 -59.38
CA ASP A 909 -22.41 91.00 -59.41
C ASP A 909 -22.86 90.56 -58.00
N VAL A 910 -24.15 90.32 -57.79
CA VAL A 910 -24.76 90.13 -56.47
C VAL A 910 -25.69 88.92 -56.40
N VAL A 911 -25.62 88.22 -55.27
CA VAL A 911 -26.61 87.22 -54.85
C VAL A 911 -27.36 87.77 -53.65
N THR A 912 -28.62 88.15 -53.84
CA THR A 912 -29.53 88.44 -52.72
C THR A 912 -30.26 87.18 -52.31
N LEU A 913 -30.09 86.77 -51.04
CA LEU A 913 -30.76 85.61 -50.47
C LEU A 913 -32.14 86.00 -49.95
N ASP A 914 -33.17 85.21 -50.27
CA ASP A 914 -34.53 85.40 -49.73
C ASP A 914 -34.55 85.05 -48.23
N ALA A 915 -34.56 86.09 -47.39
CA ALA A 915 -34.60 86.00 -45.93
C ALA A 915 -35.66 85.00 -45.44
N ASN A 916 -36.83 84.98 -46.08
CA ASN A 916 -37.97 84.18 -45.68
C ASN A 916 -37.87 82.70 -46.11
N LYS A 917 -36.79 82.33 -46.81
CA LYS A 917 -36.53 80.95 -47.27
C LYS A 917 -35.20 80.37 -46.78
N LEU A 918 -34.42 81.12 -46.00
CA LEU A 918 -33.11 80.69 -45.50
C LEU A 918 -33.19 79.70 -44.33
N LEU A 919 -34.30 79.67 -43.60
CA LEU A 919 -34.49 78.78 -42.47
C LEU A 919 -35.76 77.95 -42.64
N LYS A 920 -35.66 76.68 -42.23
CA LYS A 920 -36.79 75.79 -42.03
C LYS A 920 -36.76 75.23 -40.62
N ASP A 921 -37.93 75.04 -40.03
CA ASP A 921 -38.05 74.23 -38.83
C ASP A 921 -37.92 72.73 -39.11
N TRP A 922 -37.93 71.93 -38.05
CA TRP A 922 -37.96 70.47 -38.11
C TRP A 922 -39.18 69.87 -38.85
N ARG A 923 -40.27 70.64 -38.98
CA ARG A 923 -41.49 70.28 -39.75
C ARG A 923 -41.37 70.65 -41.24
N GLY A 924 -40.27 71.26 -41.66
CA GLY A 924 -40.03 71.74 -43.02
C GLY A 924 -40.72 73.06 -43.38
N LYS A 925 -41.35 73.76 -42.42
CA LYS A 925 -41.98 75.08 -42.61
C LYS A 925 -40.93 76.17 -42.60
N PHE A 926 -41.08 77.17 -43.46
CA PHE A 926 -40.18 78.32 -43.53
C PHE A 926 -40.35 79.28 -42.35
N ILE A 927 -39.24 79.83 -41.85
CA ILE A 927 -39.18 80.81 -40.75
C ILE A 927 -38.69 82.15 -41.33
N SER A 928 -39.31 83.28 -40.93
CA SER A 928 -38.88 84.61 -41.37
C SER A 928 -37.99 85.30 -40.34
N PHE A 929 -36.94 85.97 -40.81
CA PHE A 929 -36.06 86.78 -39.95
C PHE A 929 -36.76 88.02 -39.38
N ASN A 930 -37.64 88.67 -40.14
CA ASN A 930 -38.13 90.01 -39.82
C ASN A 930 -39.57 89.98 -39.27
N GLY A 931 -39.75 89.37 -38.09
CA GLY A 931 -40.94 89.59 -37.26
C GLY A 931 -42.22 88.83 -37.63
N GLY A 932 -42.15 87.77 -38.44
CA GLY A 932 -43.31 86.89 -38.75
C GLY A 932 -42.96 85.40 -38.71
N ASN A 933 -43.98 84.55 -38.59
CA ASN A 933 -43.91 83.07 -38.60
C ASN A 933 -42.76 82.43 -37.80
N TYR A 934 -43.06 82.11 -36.54
CA TYR A 934 -42.33 81.17 -35.67
C TYR A 934 -40.93 81.60 -35.17
N ASN A 935 -40.38 82.74 -35.59
CA ASN A 935 -39.08 83.24 -35.11
C ASN A 935 -39.03 83.36 -33.57
N LYS A 936 -40.09 83.91 -32.95
CA LYS A 936 -40.21 84.00 -31.49
C LYS A 936 -40.06 82.64 -30.79
N PHE A 937 -40.70 81.61 -31.32
CA PHE A 937 -40.76 80.29 -30.71
C PHE A 937 -39.38 79.64 -30.62
N TYR A 938 -38.59 79.66 -31.69
CA TYR A 938 -37.26 79.04 -31.69
C TYR A 938 -36.20 79.83 -30.89
N GLY A 939 -36.59 80.92 -30.24
CA GLY A 939 -35.70 81.92 -29.62
C GLY A 939 -35.09 82.85 -30.66
N PRO A 940 -34.52 84.00 -30.23
CA PRO A 940 -34.11 85.07 -31.13
C PRO A 940 -33.11 84.59 -32.18
N ILE A 941 -33.52 84.58 -33.44
CA ILE A 941 -32.67 84.31 -34.59
C ILE A 941 -31.93 85.60 -34.91
N THR A 942 -30.64 85.69 -34.56
CA THR A 942 -29.93 86.99 -34.49
C THR A 942 -29.28 87.42 -35.79
N GLU A 943 -28.60 86.52 -36.52
CA GLU A 943 -27.85 86.86 -37.74
C GLU A 943 -27.73 85.64 -38.68
N VAL A 944 -27.82 85.87 -40.00
CA VAL A 944 -27.23 84.98 -41.02
C VAL A 944 -25.83 85.47 -41.33
N LYS A 945 -24.81 84.79 -40.82
CA LYS A 945 -23.43 85.15 -41.08
C LYS A 945 -22.87 84.27 -42.19
N LEU A 946 -22.39 84.88 -43.26
CA LEU A 946 -21.67 84.22 -44.34
C LEU A 946 -20.19 84.55 -44.15
N ASP A 947 -19.39 83.54 -43.83
CA ASP A 947 -17.95 83.72 -43.63
C ASP A 947 -17.24 83.87 -44.98
N VAL A 948 -17.36 85.07 -45.55
CA VAL A 948 -16.71 85.47 -46.79
C VAL A 948 -15.17 85.47 -46.70
N LYS A 949 -14.59 85.42 -45.48
CA LYS A 949 -13.14 85.26 -45.28
C LYS A 949 -12.73 83.78 -45.29
N GLY A 950 -13.57 82.92 -44.75
CA GLY A 950 -13.47 81.45 -44.86
C GLY A 950 -13.96 80.87 -46.19
N ALA A 951 -14.23 81.72 -47.19
CA ALA A 951 -14.68 81.28 -48.51
C ALA A 951 -13.56 80.55 -49.26
N THR A 952 -13.89 79.37 -49.78
CA THR A 952 -12.98 78.50 -50.54
C THR A 952 -13.47 78.33 -51.97
N THR A 953 -12.60 77.89 -52.88
CA THR A 953 -12.95 77.58 -54.28
C THR A 953 -12.69 76.11 -54.61
N ASN A 954 -13.30 75.62 -55.68
CA ASN A 954 -12.95 74.32 -56.27
C ASN A 954 -11.75 74.38 -57.24
N LEU A 955 -10.91 75.42 -57.14
CA LEU A 955 -9.67 75.57 -57.90
C LEU A 955 -8.51 74.90 -57.15
N GLU A 956 -7.42 74.61 -57.84
CA GLU A 956 -6.24 73.95 -57.25
C GLU A 956 -5.67 74.70 -56.03
N SER A 957 -5.72 76.04 -56.04
CA SER A 957 -5.27 76.85 -54.89
C SER A 957 -6.24 76.85 -53.72
N THR A 958 -7.50 76.41 -53.90
CA THR A 958 -8.65 76.50 -52.98
C THR A 958 -9.02 77.92 -52.49
N GLN A 959 -8.27 78.95 -52.90
CA GLN A 959 -8.46 80.35 -52.53
C GLN A 959 -9.24 81.11 -53.61
N LEU A 960 -9.70 82.32 -53.30
CA LEU A 960 -10.25 83.23 -54.30
C LEU A 960 -9.16 83.70 -55.28
N PRO A 961 -9.45 83.89 -56.57
CA PRO A 961 -8.49 84.44 -57.53
C PRO A 961 -8.00 85.85 -57.12
N SER A 962 -6.78 86.21 -57.52
CA SER A 962 -6.22 87.54 -57.23
C SER A 962 -7.08 88.64 -57.85
N GLY A 963 -7.43 89.66 -57.06
CA GLY A 963 -8.36 90.72 -57.44
C GLY A 963 -9.84 90.40 -57.18
N VAL A 964 -10.19 89.18 -56.78
CA VAL A 964 -11.55 88.83 -56.36
C VAL A 964 -11.76 89.10 -54.87
N THR A 965 -12.86 89.75 -54.53
CA THR A 965 -13.32 90.00 -53.16
C THR A 965 -14.79 89.65 -53.00
N LEU A 966 -15.15 89.21 -51.80
CA LEU A 966 -16.52 88.93 -51.38
C LEU A 966 -16.88 89.86 -50.23
N VAL A 967 -18.04 90.51 -50.32
CA VAL A 967 -18.57 91.36 -49.25
C VAL A 967 -20.01 90.95 -48.97
N GLN A 968 -20.34 90.72 -47.70
CA GLN A 968 -21.72 90.53 -47.26
C GLN A 968 -22.33 91.89 -46.90
N GLU A 969 -23.45 92.24 -47.54
CA GLU A 969 -24.26 93.43 -47.28
C GLU A 969 -25.68 92.95 -46.89
N GLY A 970 -25.92 92.72 -45.60
CA GLY A 970 -27.14 92.07 -45.11
C GLY A 970 -27.28 90.64 -45.66
N ASN A 971 -28.39 90.35 -46.33
CA ASN A 971 -28.62 89.05 -46.99
C ASN A 971 -28.07 88.98 -48.42
N THR A 972 -27.29 89.98 -48.85
CA THR A 972 -26.67 90.01 -50.18
C THR A 972 -25.18 89.67 -50.09
N VAL A 973 -24.72 88.69 -50.88
CA VAL A 973 -23.29 88.50 -51.16
C VAL A 973 -22.95 89.23 -52.44
N ARG A 974 -22.00 90.15 -52.37
CA ARG A 974 -21.46 90.86 -53.53
C ARG A 974 -20.13 90.22 -53.93
N TYR A 975 -20.06 89.76 -55.17
CA TYR A 975 -18.85 89.32 -55.85
C TYR A 975 -18.26 90.51 -56.62
N LYS A 976 -17.02 90.88 -56.30
CA LYS A 976 -16.26 91.92 -57.03
C LYS A 976 -14.95 91.34 -57.53
N ASN A 977 -14.73 91.41 -58.84
CA ASN A 977 -13.42 91.26 -59.44
C ASN A 977 -12.91 92.65 -59.84
N VAL A 978 -11.72 93.05 -59.39
CA VAL A 978 -11.03 94.28 -59.81
C VAL A 978 -9.79 94.01 -60.67
N GLY A 979 -9.54 92.73 -60.99
CA GLY A 979 -8.51 92.28 -61.91
C GLY A 979 -9.02 92.16 -63.35
N SER A 980 -8.32 91.35 -64.15
CA SER A 980 -8.85 90.94 -65.47
C SER A 980 -9.98 89.90 -65.29
N PRO A 981 -10.96 89.85 -66.19
CA PRO A 981 -12.02 88.85 -66.10
C PRO A 981 -11.50 87.40 -66.11
N VAL A 982 -12.04 86.58 -65.22
CA VAL A 982 -11.73 85.15 -65.10
C VAL A 982 -12.40 84.42 -66.26
N GLY A 983 -11.59 83.87 -67.17
CA GLY A 983 -12.06 83.24 -68.42
C GLY A 983 -12.69 81.85 -68.27
N TYR A 984 -12.90 81.34 -67.06
CA TYR A 984 -13.42 80.00 -66.78
C TYR A 984 -14.45 80.00 -65.65
N LYS A 985 -15.27 78.94 -65.62
CA LYS A 985 -16.31 78.74 -64.61
C LYS A 985 -15.74 78.06 -63.36
N TYR A 986 -16.09 78.53 -62.17
CA TYR A 986 -15.68 77.92 -60.90
C TYR A 986 -16.73 78.11 -59.80
N ASN A 987 -16.61 77.34 -58.72
CA ASN A 987 -17.51 77.40 -57.56
C ASN A 987 -16.78 78.00 -56.36
N ILE A 988 -17.46 78.92 -55.68
CA ILE A 988 -17.09 79.45 -54.37
C ILE A 988 -17.97 78.76 -53.32
N THR A 989 -17.36 78.19 -52.29
CA THR A 989 -18.04 77.62 -51.12
C THR A 989 -17.82 78.53 -49.92
N ILE A 990 -18.89 79.14 -49.41
CA ILE A 990 -18.87 80.06 -48.28
C ILE A 990 -19.49 79.35 -47.06
N PRO A 991 -18.75 79.17 -45.94
CA PRO A 991 -19.34 78.71 -44.69
C PRO A 991 -20.44 79.67 -44.22
N ALA A 992 -21.57 79.14 -43.79
CA ALA A 992 -22.72 79.93 -43.38
C ALA A 992 -23.19 79.48 -41.99
N THR A 993 -23.46 80.42 -41.09
CA THR A 993 -23.93 80.13 -39.73
C THR A 993 -25.14 80.97 -39.35
N VAL A 994 -26.03 80.41 -38.52
CA VAL A 994 -27.11 81.13 -37.84
C VAL A 994 -27.12 80.73 -36.37
N THR A 995 -27.23 81.71 -35.49
CA THR A 995 -27.43 81.52 -34.05
C THR A 995 -28.90 81.78 -33.69
N TYR A 996 -29.46 80.92 -32.85
CA TYR A 996 -30.85 80.92 -32.40
C TYR A 996 -30.95 80.34 -30.97
N GLY A 997 -32.16 80.23 -30.41
CA GLY A 997 -32.37 79.87 -28.99
C GLY A 997 -31.83 78.50 -28.55
N TRP A 998 -31.53 77.59 -29.48
CA TRP A 998 -30.94 76.28 -29.20
C TRP A 998 -29.49 76.13 -29.72
N GLY A 999 -28.78 77.24 -29.97
CA GLY A 999 -27.34 77.24 -30.30
C GLY A 999 -27.04 77.80 -31.70
N THR A 1000 -25.95 77.32 -32.32
CA THR A 1000 -25.51 77.80 -33.65
C THR A 1000 -25.47 76.66 -34.65
N ILE A 1001 -26.23 76.81 -35.73
CA ILE A 1001 -26.20 75.91 -36.89
C ILE A 1001 -25.23 76.39 -37.95
N SER A 1002 -24.57 75.44 -38.61
CA SER A 1002 -23.69 75.69 -39.75
C SER A 1002 -24.18 74.98 -41.02
N SER A 1003 -23.85 75.56 -42.17
CA SER A 1003 -24.11 75.03 -43.51
C SER A 1003 -23.10 75.65 -44.50
N LYS A 1004 -23.27 75.40 -45.80
CA LYS A 1004 -22.40 75.94 -46.85
C LYS A 1004 -23.27 76.52 -47.98
N LEU A 1005 -23.00 77.77 -48.34
CA LEU A 1005 -23.53 78.40 -49.55
C LEU A 1005 -22.56 78.13 -50.71
N VAL A 1006 -23.04 77.60 -51.82
CA VAL A 1006 -22.23 77.37 -53.02
C VAL A 1006 -22.67 78.32 -54.13
N ILE A 1007 -21.79 79.24 -54.51
CA ILE A 1007 -22.00 80.22 -55.59
C ILE A 1007 -21.18 79.80 -56.80
N THR A 1008 -21.84 79.69 -57.95
CA THR A 1008 -21.20 79.40 -59.24
C THR A 1008 -20.80 80.70 -59.92
N VAL A 1009 -19.51 80.94 -60.13
CA VAL A 1009 -19.02 82.08 -60.91
C VAL A 1009 -18.93 81.67 -62.38
N ASN A 1010 -19.71 82.34 -63.24
CA ASN A 1010 -19.63 82.20 -64.69
C ASN A 1010 -18.71 83.29 -65.27
N PRO A 1011 -17.90 82.99 -66.31
CA PRO A 1011 -16.96 83.95 -66.89
C PRO A 1011 -17.68 85.14 -67.54
N ALA A 1012 -16.98 86.28 -67.62
CA ALA A 1012 -17.42 87.40 -68.45
C ALA A 1012 -17.49 86.95 -69.92
N GLY A 1013 -18.66 87.08 -70.53
CA GLY A 1013 -18.82 86.85 -71.97
C GLY A 1013 -18.00 87.87 -72.78
N LYS A 1014 -17.51 87.44 -73.96
CA LYS A 1014 -17.08 88.38 -75.00
C LYS A 1014 -18.27 89.18 -75.52
#